data_AF-A0A5J5CAX6-F1
#
_entry.id   AF-A0A5J5CAX6-F1
#
_cell.length_a   1.000
_cell.length_b   1.000
_cell.length_c   1.000
_cell.angle_alpha   90.00
_cell.angle_beta   90.00
_cell.angle_gamma   90.00
#
_symmetry.space_group_name_H-M   'P 1'
#
loop_
_entity.id
_entity.type
_entity.pdbx_description
1 polymer ?
#
loop_
_entity_poly.entity_id
_entity_poly.type
_entity_poly.pdbx_seq_one_letter_code
_entity_poly.pdbx_strand_id
1 'polypeptide(L)'
;MALISGSCRLLGQMASCCCRPLLNSSCCGPFIKVCLSSFTDISPAELDALWREPPYALGGVNEHFSGNDIMTEGVVEEEDGPMVESGEGGVEPDSYWMKKEAFLRGSTVTLGEKFSSEIVLLFTGQRRSSMNPDQALQEALRTRLRVVESNSQDVIQLFKDLSARLVSVHAEKDSFVLTFKTVEEIWKFSTYLALGYVARCLENFLCDQSFWLDPELLSDLQINVTVDEEHLATLYLGLLLQEGSFFAKAQFTRSEQDEDDEEQLSFKKNDLLMVRDTGQDDMWEGTMLSTGNHGLVPVNAMQPLPYPFYQWFLRKYPGNVGCSPAEKEPFEHAIVTGSCVAVVNYSPVGPDELLLSRGDIVEIQGLLVRGLDMFIGKHTSTGHNGFVHKAHVKPLDVVPLGGQLVFLTEEERASLAQVNPCSSEPSDSGLLERLFSSDISSVYRLDRLDETDFKYIRNRPKHDQKIPESTRQSVVSEKGGGTPPYYSSPRASLCPSSPRLSLYQSHYPLPREGESLSFTLDDTFRELDQFQEDPPLFLEQNSWEGEDSEFSNPTLTLLNHDHFQEDFLPLYDLQYSFLWVNFSGKTEDELSGHLESVRDCAKRMGLHWAHRRACFLLGRLCARKLKFSQARVYYEEALSVRVDSFSDTPLLIALFTNLTAVYLKQRMTDRLSQTLEKAGALLLCLPCHTFTSMDEVELLQLLLRRSVVMGDKHLEARVCYLISSLFLLLRKTEDALPFVERLQFLSRTLSAAEGLPIVPLDLNWLLSWLYHRKYMPYLALSSLSLDSRQDHSLHDAFLRIELFIRNSVRLNPCWKEGTSLLPAQIVIYLQQALTIAKQGEDMKTQRDLCQGLATIYQQYDALDEAVHCAQQAVETGGHIIEEEGFEASVLLGRQGHIPEAGWHLHSALVISRESGHQRNQALVLANLGCLALDVGASLVAERFLIRAELQRQEEESGQQGVL
;
A
#
# COMPACT_ATOMS: atom_id res chain seq x y z
N MET A 1 -17.89 -34.53 -46.09
CA MET A 1 -17.32 -34.33 -47.44
C MET A 1 -18.40 -33.72 -48.30
N ALA A 2 -18.18 -32.44 -48.61
CA ALA A 2 -19.17 -31.45 -49.01
C ALA A 2 -19.69 -31.66 -50.43
N LEU A 3 -20.85 -31.05 -50.72
CA LEU A 3 -21.09 -30.19 -51.89
C LEU A 3 -22.60 -30.07 -52.13
N ILE A 4 -23.24 -29.07 -51.53
CA ILE A 4 -24.35 -28.37 -52.17
C ILE A 4 -24.15 -26.88 -51.93
N SER A 5 -23.29 -26.28 -52.77
CA SER A 5 -23.47 -24.91 -53.24
C SER A 5 -24.56 -24.96 -54.31
N GLY A 6 -25.75 -24.52 -53.96
CA GLY A 6 -26.89 -24.55 -54.87
C GLY A 6 -28.07 -23.80 -54.31
N SER A 7 -28.02 -22.46 -54.39
CA SER A 7 -29.11 -21.57 -54.84
C SER A 7 -28.97 -20.15 -54.30
N CYS A 8 -28.07 -19.36 -54.89
CA CYS A 8 -28.24 -17.91 -54.97
C CYS A 8 -28.91 -17.58 -56.31
N ARG A 9 -30.26 -17.67 -56.34
CA ARG A 9 -31.15 -17.12 -57.37
C ARG A 9 -32.60 -17.23 -56.88
N LEU A 10 -33.03 -16.28 -56.04
CA LEU A 10 -34.42 -15.85 -55.77
C LEU A 10 -34.46 -15.24 -54.35
N LEU A 11 -34.14 -13.94 -54.24
CA LEU A 11 -34.59 -12.99 -53.20
C LEU A 11 -33.76 -11.68 -53.17
N GLY A 12 -32.95 -11.42 -54.18
CA GLY A 12 -32.64 -10.06 -54.66
C GLY A 12 -33.71 -9.48 -55.60
N GLN A 13 -34.95 -9.96 -55.51
CA GLN A 13 -36.11 -9.47 -56.28
C GLN A 13 -37.39 -9.60 -55.47
N MET A 14 -37.53 -8.77 -54.43
CA MET A 14 -38.81 -8.10 -54.13
C MET A 14 -38.61 -6.72 -53.45
N ALA A 15 -37.37 -6.21 -53.38
CA ALA A 15 -37.13 -4.79 -53.15
C ALA A 15 -37.32 -3.99 -54.46
N SER A 16 -38.54 -3.98 -55.02
CA SER A 16 -38.92 -2.96 -56.01
C SER A 16 -40.43 -2.72 -56.26
N CYS A 17 -41.36 -3.31 -55.50
CA CYS A 17 -42.79 -3.12 -55.81
C CYS A 17 -43.72 -2.59 -54.69
N CYS A 18 -43.27 -2.33 -53.46
CA CYS A 18 -44.24 -2.00 -52.39
C CYS A 18 -44.02 -0.73 -51.58
N CYS A 19 -43.18 0.24 -51.97
CA CYS A 19 -43.17 1.56 -51.28
C CYS A 19 -42.78 2.75 -52.18
N ARG A 20 -43.14 2.72 -53.47
CA ARG A 20 -42.99 3.88 -54.37
C ARG A 20 -44.04 5.01 -54.26
N PRO A 21 -45.07 4.99 -53.37
CA PRO A 21 -45.95 6.16 -53.22
C PRO A 21 -45.87 6.92 -51.88
N LEU A 22 -44.82 6.78 -51.05
CA LEU A 22 -44.68 7.58 -49.81
C LEU A 22 -43.52 8.60 -49.82
N LEU A 23 -42.83 8.74 -50.95
CA LEU A 23 -41.74 9.72 -51.14
C LEU A 23 -42.20 11.07 -51.74
N ASN A 24 -43.51 11.33 -51.82
CA ASN A 24 -44.07 12.61 -52.30
C ASN A 24 -45.01 13.26 -51.26
N SER A 25 -44.55 13.36 -50.03
CA SER A 25 -45.16 14.25 -49.03
C SER A 25 -44.21 15.41 -48.76
N SER A 26 -44.68 16.63 -49.04
CA SER A 26 -43.94 17.89 -48.87
C SER A 26 -43.68 18.29 -47.41
N CYS A 27 -43.91 17.41 -46.43
CA CYS A 27 -43.85 17.77 -45.01
C CYS A 27 -42.71 17.12 -44.22
N CYS A 28 -41.90 16.21 -44.80
CA CYS A 28 -40.85 15.50 -44.04
C CYS A 28 -39.43 15.59 -44.64
N GLY A 29 -39.18 16.53 -45.55
CA GLY A 29 -37.83 16.83 -46.04
C GLY A 29 -36.89 17.55 -45.06
N PRO A 30 -37.37 18.41 -44.13
CA PRO A 30 -36.47 19.16 -43.24
C PRO A 30 -35.93 18.35 -42.05
N PHE A 31 -36.62 17.30 -41.59
CA PHE A 31 -36.24 16.57 -40.36
C PHE A 31 -35.07 15.60 -40.55
N ILE A 32 -34.94 14.97 -41.71
CA ILE A 32 -33.85 14.00 -41.97
C ILE A 32 -32.52 14.71 -42.30
N LYS A 33 -32.57 15.98 -42.71
CA LYS A 33 -31.37 16.78 -43.00
C LYS A 33 -30.75 17.42 -41.75
N VAL A 34 -31.49 17.50 -40.64
CA VAL A 34 -31.01 18.01 -39.34
C VAL A 34 -30.38 16.89 -38.49
N CYS A 35 -30.87 15.65 -38.58
CA CYS A 35 -30.30 14.52 -37.82
C CYS A 35 -29.01 13.92 -38.41
N LEU A 36 -28.66 14.23 -39.67
CA LEU A 36 -27.47 13.69 -40.35
C LEU A 36 -26.34 14.71 -40.54
N SER A 37 -26.50 15.95 -40.06
CA SER A 37 -25.46 16.98 -40.08
C SER A 37 -24.76 17.19 -38.72
N SER A 38 -25.16 16.47 -37.67
CA SER A 38 -24.58 16.55 -36.33
C SER A 38 -23.52 15.47 -36.01
N PHE A 39 -23.17 14.62 -36.99
CA PHE A 39 -22.21 13.51 -36.83
C PHE A 39 -21.00 13.57 -37.78
N THR A 40 -20.64 14.75 -38.25
CA THR A 40 -19.38 14.96 -38.97
C THR A 40 -18.57 16.00 -38.23
N ASP A 41 -17.86 15.57 -37.19
CA ASP A 41 -16.60 16.13 -36.68
C ASP A 41 -16.19 15.37 -35.41
N ILE A 42 -16.09 14.04 -35.49
CA ILE A 42 -15.36 13.26 -34.50
C ILE A 42 -14.45 12.33 -35.29
N SER A 43 -13.15 12.58 -35.22
CA SER A 43 -12.17 11.68 -35.83
C SER A 43 -12.22 10.32 -35.10
N PRO A 44 -11.94 9.19 -35.79
CA PRO A 44 -11.84 7.89 -35.13
C PRO A 44 -10.87 7.91 -33.93
N ALA A 45 -9.87 8.79 -33.94
CA ALA A 45 -8.92 9.01 -32.84
C ALA A 45 -9.53 9.72 -31.60
N GLU A 46 -10.53 10.58 -31.77
CA GLU A 46 -11.26 11.23 -30.65
C GLU A 46 -12.32 10.29 -30.04
N LEU A 47 -12.86 9.37 -30.84
CA LEU A 47 -13.68 8.27 -30.34
C LEU A 47 -12.80 7.25 -29.58
N ASP A 48 -11.57 6.99 -30.05
CA ASP A 48 -10.57 6.15 -29.38
C ASP A 48 -10.08 6.78 -28.06
N ALA A 49 -9.89 8.12 -28.03
CA ALA A 49 -9.47 8.86 -26.84
C ALA A 49 -10.54 8.95 -25.74
N LEU A 50 -11.83 8.82 -26.08
CA LEU A 50 -12.93 8.77 -25.10
C LEU A 50 -12.94 7.46 -24.29
N TRP A 51 -12.23 6.42 -24.75
CA TRP A 51 -12.35 5.05 -24.23
C TRP A 51 -11.02 4.30 -24.03
N ARG A 52 -9.88 5.00 -23.99
CA ARG A 52 -8.54 4.38 -23.76
C ARG A 52 -8.23 3.92 -22.34
N GLU A 53 -9.20 3.85 -21.46
CA GLU A 53 -9.05 3.07 -20.22
C GLU A 53 -10.31 2.24 -20.05
N PRO A 54 -10.32 0.96 -20.48
CA PRO A 54 -11.12 -0.03 -19.78
C PRO A 54 -10.97 0.20 -18.27
N PRO A 55 -12.05 0.13 -17.48
CA PRO A 55 -11.99 0.44 -16.06
C PRO A 55 -10.95 -0.41 -15.31
N TYR A 56 -10.50 -1.53 -15.90
CA TYR A 56 -9.59 -2.50 -15.30
C TYR A 56 -8.42 -3.01 -16.16
N ALA A 57 -8.17 -2.51 -17.39
CA ALA A 57 -6.97 -2.95 -18.12
C ALA A 57 -5.74 -2.10 -17.77
N LEU A 58 -4.78 -2.74 -17.12
CA LEU A 58 -3.38 -2.51 -17.43
C LEU A 58 -3.18 -2.94 -18.88
N GLY A 59 -2.64 -2.04 -19.71
CA GLY A 59 -2.21 -2.38 -21.06
C GLY A 59 -1.39 -3.67 -21.04
N GLY A 60 -1.65 -4.54 -22.02
CA GLY A 60 -1.00 -5.85 -22.12
C GLY A 60 0.51 -5.74 -21.90
N VAL A 61 1.00 -6.47 -20.91
CA VAL A 61 2.43 -6.73 -20.72
C VAL A 61 2.81 -7.74 -21.80
N ASN A 62 3.09 -7.25 -23.00
CA ASN A 62 3.94 -7.93 -23.95
C ASN A 62 4.83 -6.86 -24.59
N GLU A 63 6.14 -7.12 -24.61
CA GLU A 63 7.22 -6.35 -25.26
C GLU A 63 7.79 -5.17 -24.42
N HIS A 64 9.08 -4.99 -24.11
CA HIS A 64 10.36 -5.60 -24.51
C HIS A 64 11.48 -5.31 -23.47
N PHE A 65 12.37 -6.28 -23.22
CA PHE A 65 13.83 -6.15 -23.05
C PHE A 65 14.39 -7.42 -23.72
N SER A 66 15.38 -7.47 -24.62
CA SER A 66 16.56 -6.64 -24.87
C SER A 66 17.13 -6.88 -26.29
N GLY A 67 17.76 -5.84 -26.84
CA GLY A 67 19.01 -5.80 -27.62
C GLY A 67 19.42 -6.86 -28.68
N ASN A 68 19.52 -6.35 -29.91
CA ASN A 68 20.57 -6.53 -30.93
C ASN A 68 20.66 -7.75 -31.87
N ASP A 69 20.60 -7.39 -33.16
CA ASP A 69 21.34 -7.84 -34.33
C ASP A 69 21.39 -9.34 -34.68
N ILE A 70 20.86 -9.67 -35.86
CA ILE A 70 21.64 -10.16 -37.02
C ILE A 70 20.75 -10.16 -38.28
N MET A 71 21.30 -9.60 -39.35
CA MET A 71 20.84 -9.57 -40.74
C MET A 71 20.51 -10.96 -41.33
N THR A 72 19.56 -11.05 -42.26
CA THR A 72 19.85 -11.37 -43.69
C THR A 72 18.61 -11.36 -44.58
N GLU A 73 18.83 -10.79 -45.77
CA GLU A 73 17.93 -10.58 -46.90
C GLU A 73 17.54 -11.88 -47.66
N GLY A 74 16.44 -11.82 -48.43
CA GLY A 74 16.08 -12.79 -49.47
C GLY A 74 14.63 -12.63 -49.97
N VAL A 75 14.33 -11.71 -50.91
CA VAL A 75 14.05 -11.95 -52.37
C VAL A 75 12.78 -12.79 -52.60
N VAL A 76 11.58 -12.21 -52.86
CA VAL A 76 10.96 -11.73 -54.14
C VAL A 76 10.14 -12.82 -54.89
N GLU A 77 8.99 -12.38 -55.46
CA GLU A 77 8.04 -12.96 -56.47
C GLU A 77 6.88 -13.81 -55.90
N GLU A 78 5.61 -13.37 -55.91
CA GLU A 78 4.62 -13.00 -56.96
C GLU A 78 3.60 -14.13 -57.26
N GLU A 79 2.32 -13.74 -57.09
CA GLU A 79 1.04 -14.25 -57.63
C GLU A 79 0.68 -15.76 -57.64
N ASP A 80 -0.41 -16.13 -56.95
CA ASP A 80 -1.50 -16.92 -57.58
C ASP A 80 -2.79 -17.05 -56.72
N GLY A 81 -3.93 -16.60 -57.28
CA GLY A 81 -5.25 -17.26 -57.23
C GLY A 81 -6.10 -17.28 -55.94
N PRO A 82 -7.42 -16.98 -55.99
CA PRO A 82 -8.23 -16.61 -54.83
C PRO A 82 -8.98 -17.78 -54.17
N MET A 83 -9.15 -17.73 -52.84
CA MET A 83 -9.87 -18.75 -52.08
C MET A 83 -11.13 -18.17 -51.43
N VAL A 84 -12.25 -18.83 -51.73
CA VAL A 84 -13.65 -18.46 -51.51
C VAL A 84 -14.03 -18.41 -50.03
N GLU A 85 -14.74 -17.35 -49.64
CA GLU A 85 -15.49 -17.21 -48.40
C GLU A 85 -16.73 -18.12 -48.39
N SER A 86 -16.91 -18.86 -47.29
CA SER A 86 -18.20 -19.41 -46.86
C SER A 86 -18.48 -18.94 -45.43
N GLY A 87 -19.44 -18.03 -45.28
CA GLY A 87 -19.95 -17.62 -43.98
C GLY A 87 -20.86 -18.67 -43.36
N GLU A 88 -20.57 -19.05 -42.11
CA GLU A 88 -21.62 -19.35 -41.13
C GLU A 88 -21.97 -18.03 -40.43
N GLY A 89 -23.27 -17.78 -40.31
CA GLY A 89 -23.81 -16.53 -39.77
C GLY A 89 -23.37 -16.29 -38.33
N GLY A 90 -22.56 -15.26 -38.15
CA GLY A 90 -22.45 -14.57 -36.87
C GLY A 90 -23.74 -13.80 -36.63
N VAL A 91 -24.48 -14.23 -35.62
CA VAL A 91 -25.39 -13.34 -34.89
C VAL A 91 -24.55 -12.12 -34.52
N GLU A 92 -24.86 -10.95 -35.08
CA GLU A 92 -24.27 -9.69 -34.62
C GLU A 92 -24.39 -9.66 -33.09
N PRO A 93 -23.28 -9.55 -32.34
CA PRO A 93 -23.37 -9.40 -30.90
C PRO A 93 -24.08 -8.08 -30.65
N ASP A 94 -25.31 -8.18 -30.13
CA ASP A 94 -26.11 -7.07 -29.60
C ASP A 94 -25.20 -6.09 -28.87
N SER A 95 -24.95 -4.93 -29.48
CA SER A 95 -24.04 -3.94 -28.94
C SER A 95 -24.46 -3.53 -27.53
N TYR A 96 -23.47 -3.47 -26.64
CA TYR A 96 -23.54 -3.01 -25.24
C TYR A 96 -24.48 -1.81 -25.01
N TRP A 97 -24.55 -0.88 -25.96
CA TRP A 97 -25.36 0.34 -25.85
C TRP A 97 -26.83 0.18 -26.25
N MET A 98 -27.19 -0.77 -27.12
CA MET A 98 -28.60 -1.08 -27.42
C MET A 98 -29.31 -1.63 -26.16
N LYS A 99 -28.61 -2.42 -25.36
CA LYS A 99 -29.11 -2.92 -24.06
C LYS A 99 -29.15 -1.81 -22.99
N LYS A 100 -28.20 -0.85 -23.00
CA LYS A 100 -28.21 0.32 -22.11
C LYS A 100 -29.34 1.30 -22.42
N GLU A 101 -29.63 1.60 -23.68
CA GLU A 101 -30.77 2.44 -24.03
C GLU A 101 -32.09 1.78 -23.65
N ALA A 102 -32.19 0.45 -23.76
CA ALA A 102 -33.35 -0.29 -23.25
C ALA A 102 -33.45 -0.24 -21.71
N PHE A 103 -32.30 -0.26 -21.00
CA PHE A 103 -32.21 -0.18 -19.54
C PHE A 103 -32.56 1.21 -18.99
N LEU A 104 -32.17 2.29 -19.69
CA LEU A 104 -32.49 3.68 -19.31
C LEU A 104 -33.88 4.13 -19.78
N ARG A 105 -34.44 3.53 -20.84
CA ARG A 105 -35.86 3.75 -21.26
C ARG A 105 -36.86 2.91 -20.45
N GLY A 106 -36.38 1.93 -19.67
CA GLY A 106 -37.17 1.02 -18.86
C GLY A 106 -37.41 1.54 -17.45
N SER A 107 -37.90 2.76 -17.32
CA SER A 107 -38.40 3.28 -16.05
C SER A 107 -39.62 2.45 -15.64
N THR A 108 -39.57 1.89 -14.42
CA THR A 108 -40.21 0.63 -13.99
C THR A 108 -39.48 -0.65 -14.43
N VAL A 109 -38.26 -0.86 -13.90
CA VAL A 109 -37.88 -2.23 -13.54
C VAL A 109 -38.88 -2.70 -12.49
N THR A 110 -39.96 -3.35 -12.94
CA THR A 110 -40.61 -4.35 -12.11
C THR A 110 -39.51 -5.27 -11.62
N LEU A 111 -39.31 -5.30 -10.30
CA LEU A 111 -38.54 -6.28 -9.55
C LEU A 111 -38.83 -7.70 -10.13
N GLY A 112 -38.08 -8.16 -11.13
CA GLY A 112 -38.54 -9.27 -11.95
C GLY A 112 -37.49 -9.88 -12.89
N GLU A 113 -36.79 -9.08 -13.69
CA GLU A 113 -35.66 -9.60 -14.48
C GLU A 113 -34.39 -9.55 -13.61
N LYS A 114 -34.20 -10.61 -12.82
CA LYS A 114 -32.97 -10.84 -12.07
C LYS A 114 -31.82 -11.08 -13.05
N PHE A 115 -31.11 -10.02 -13.42
CA PHE A 115 -29.74 -10.16 -13.87
C PHE A 115 -28.98 -10.98 -12.84
N SER A 116 -28.16 -11.92 -13.30
CA SER A 116 -27.36 -12.73 -12.39
C SER A 116 -26.47 -11.79 -11.58
N SER A 117 -26.69 -11.75 -10.25
CA SER A 117 -25.83 -10.99 -9.34
C SER A 117 -24.44 -11.61 -9.19
N GLU A 118 -24.24 -12.75 -9.86
CA GLU A 118 -23.05 -13.57 -9.84
C GLU A 118 -22.11 -13.19 -10.99
N ILE A 119 -20.82 -13.13 -10.70
CA ILE A 119 -19.75 -12.93 -11.66
C ILE A 119 -18.76 -14.08 -11.59
N VAL A 120 -18.24 -14.50 -12.74
CA VAL A 120 -17.26 -15.58 -12.81
C VAL A 120 -15.86 -14.98 -12.86
N LEU A 121 -15.00 -15.44 -11.95
CA LEU A 121 -13.58 -15.18 -11.95
C LEU A 121 -12.85 -16.42 -12.44
N LEU A 122 -12.13 -16.29 -13.55
CA LEU A 122 -11.33 -17.35 -14.16
C LEU A 122 -9.86 -17.16 -13.80
N PHE A 123 -9.16 -18.24 -13.53
CA PHE A 123 -7.70 -18.20 -13.37
C PHE A 123 -7.01 -19.17 -14.34
N THR A 124 -5.85 -18.77 -14.83
CA THR A 124 -5.02 -19.58 -15.73
C THR A 124 -3.56 -19.56 -15.27
N GLY A 125 -2.96 -20.74 -15.15
CA GLY A 125 -1.54 -20.92 -14.89
C GLY A 125 -0.73 -20.86 -16.19
N GLN A 126 0.29 -20.01 -16.21
CA GLN A 126 1.19 -19.82 -17.32
C GLN A 126 2.64 -19.86 -16.86
N ARG A 127 3.54 -20.24 -17.77
CA ARG A 127 4.98 -20.09 -17.58
C ARG A 127 5.47 -18.80 -18.21
N ARG A 128 6.19 -17.96 -17.46
CA ARG A 128 6.75 -16.69 -17.94
C ARG A 128 7.67 -16.89 -19.15
N SER A 129 8.37 -18.02 -19.20
CA SER A 129 9.25 -18.42 -20.28
C SER A 129 8.53 -18.73 -21.60
N SER A 130 7.27 -19.18 -21.56
CA SER A 130 6.56 -19.70 -22.74
C SER A 130 5.38 -18.86 -23.21
N MET A 131 4.92 -17.90 -22.39
CA MET A 131 3.76 -17.01 -22.63
C MET A 131 2.44 -17.74 -22.95
N ASN A 132 2.42 -19.07 -22.85
CA ASN A 132 1.29 -19.93 -23.17
C ASN A 132 0.76 -20.63 -21.91
N PRO A 133 -0.54 -20.98 -21.88
CA PRO A 133 -1.11 -21.76 -20.78
C PRO A 133 -0.42 -23.13 -20.69
N ASP A 134 0.11 -23.43 -19.50
CA ASP A 134 0.72 -24.73 -19.22
C ASP A 134 -0.35 -25.67 -18.65
N GLN A 135 -0.68 -26.72 -19.41
CA GLN A 135 -1.69 -27.70 -19.02
C GLN A 135 -1.30 -28.48 -17.77
N ALA A 136 -0.01 -28.78 -17.58
CA ALA A 136 0.46 -29.53 -16.41
C ALA A 136 0.37 -28.66 -15.15
N LEU A 137 0.79 -27.40 -15.26
CA LEU A 137 0.64 -26.41 -14.19
C LEU A 137 -0.84 -26.19 -13.84
N GLN A 138 -1.69 -26.00 -14.85
CA GLN A 138 -3.13 -25.81 -14.63
C GLN A 138 -3.76 -27.01 -13.91
N GLU A 139 -3.40 -28.25 -14.28
CA GLU A 139 -3.93 -29.44 -13.60
C GLU A 139 -3.44 -29.54 -12.14
N ALA A 140 -2.21 -29.11 -11.85
CA ALA A 140 -1.70 -29.05 -10.48
C ALA A 140 -2.51 -28.08 -9.61
N LEU A 141 -2.74 -26.85 -10.11
CA LEU A 141 -3.58 -25.85 -9.44
C LEU A 141 -5.02 -26.34 -9.27
N ARG A 142 -5.59 -26.96 -10.31
CA ARG A 142 -6.94 -27.53 -10.30
C ARG A 142 -7.09 -28.65 -9.28
N THR A 143 -6.07 -29.50 -9.12
CA THR A 143 -6.08 -30.58 -8.14
C THR A 143 -6.22 -30.05 -6.72
N ARG A 144 -5.56 -28.93 -6.39
CA ARG A 144 -5.73 -28.24 -5.10
C ARG A 144 -7.12 -27.64 -4.99
N LEU A 145 -7.64 -27.05 -6.06
CA LEU A 145 -9.00 -26.51 -6.07
C LEU A 145 -10.08 -27.57 -5.81
N ARG A 146 -9.95 -28.79 -6.36
CA ARG A 146 -10.87 -29.92 -6.11
C ARG A 146 -10.95 -30.30 -4.62
N VAL A 147 -9.82 -30.22 -3.91
CA VAL A 147 -9.79 -30.49 -2.46
C VAL A 147 -10.64 -29.47 -1.71
N VAL A 148 -10.52 -28.20 -2.08
CA VAL A 148 -11.15 -27.09 -1.38
C VAL A 148 -12.60 -26.85 -1.80
N GLU A 149 -13.03 -27.34 -2.98
CA GLU A 149 -14.42 -27.32 -3.41
C GLU A 149 -15.36 -27.97 -2.37
N SER A 150 -14.86 -28.96 -1.62
CA SER A 150 -15.61 -29.63 -0.54
C SER A 150 -15.57 -28.91 0.82
N ASN A 151 -14.58 -28.04 1.07
CA ASN A 151 -14.40 -27.30 2.32
C ASN A 151 -14.05 -25.83 2.04
N SER A 152 -15.07 -25.00 1.84
CA SER A 152 -14.91 -23.64 1.33
C SER A 152 -14.57 -22.57 2.37
N GLN A 153 -14.39 -22.91 3.66
CA GLN A 153 -14.17 -21.88 4.70
C GLN A 153 -12.93 -21.03 4.43
N ASP A 154 -11.83 -21.64 4.01
CA ASP A 154 -10.58 -20.92 3.75
C ASP A 154 -10.68 -20.01 2.52
N VAL A 155 -11.39 -20.47 1.47
CA VAL A 155 -11.66 -19.69 0.24
C VAL A 155 -12.65 -18.55 0.51
N ILE A 156 -13.64 -18.79 1.38
CA ILE A 156 -14.56 -17.74 1.82
C ILE A 156 -13.76 -16.66 2.55
N GLN A 157 -12.81 -17.02 3.41
CA GLN A 157 -11.96 -16.04 4.09
C GLN A 157 -11.05 -15.29 3.11
N LEU A 158 -10.46 -15.98 2.12
CA LEU A 158 -9.70 -15.37 1.03
C LEU A 158 -10.49 -14.27 0.31
N PHE A 159 -11.70 -14.59 -0.16
CA PHE A 159 -12.51 -13.60 -0.88
C PHE A 159 -13.08 -12.52 0.02
N LYS A 160 -13.31 -12.79 1.31
CA LYS A 160 -13.64 -11.73 2.29
C LYS A 160 -12.53 -10.70 2.40
N ASP A 161 -11.27 -11.12 2.51
CA ASP A 161 -10.12 -10.20 2.51
C ASP A 161 -10.07 -9.38 1.20
N LEU A 162 -10.34 -10.04 0.06
CA LEU A 162 -10.44 -9.41 -1.26
C LEU A 162 -11.70 -8.56 -1.46
N SER A 163 -12.54 -8.39 -0.44
CA SER A 163 -13.80 -7.61 -0.51
C SER A 163 -14.81 -8.16 -1.54
N ALA A 164 -14.89 -9.48 -1.70
CA ALA A 164 -15.88 -10.19 -2.52
C ALA A 164 -16.61 -11.28 -1.71
N ARG A 165 -17.81 -11.69 -2.16
CA ARG A 165 -18.52 -12.83 -1.55
C ARG A 165 -18.47 -14.04 -2.47
N LEU A 166 -17.89 -15.13 -1.99
CA LEU A 166 -17.89 -16.41 -2.68
C LEU A 166 -19.29 -17.05 -2.67
N VAL A 167 -19.79 -17.42 -3.84
CA VAL A 167 -21.03 -18.20 -4.03
C VAL A 167 -20.70 -19.67 -4.20
N SER A 168 -19.85 -20.00 -5.16
CA SER A 168 -19.43 -21.37 -5.45
C SER A 168 -18.01 -21.41 -6.01
N VAL A 169 -17.40 -22.59 -5.88
CA VAL A 169 -16.12 -22.94 -6.48
C VAL A 169 -16.40 -23.98 -7.56
N HIS A 170 -15.77 -23.86 -8.72
CA HIS A 170 -15.90 -24.84 -9.80
C HIS A 170 -14.52 -25.25 -10.30
N ALA A 171 -14.01 -26.38 -9.79
CA ALA A 171 -12.66 -26.84 -10.13
C ALA A 171 -12.52 -27.21 -11.60
N GLU A 172 -13.50 -27.92 -12.18
CA GLU A 172 -13.45 -28.34 -13.59
C GLU A 172 -13.54 -27.18 -14.60
N LYS A 173 -13.93 -25.99 -14.14
CA LYS A 173 -13.98 -24.76 -14.95
C LYS A 173 -12.88 -23.76 -14.60
N ASP A 174 -11.99 -24.11 -13.66
CA ASP A 174 -10.95 -23.22 -13.14
C ASP A 174 -11.51 -21.85 -12.71
N SER A 175 -12.66 -21.88 -12.02
CA SER A 175 -13.43 -20.67 -11.79
C SER A 175 -14.01 -20.55 -10.39
N PHE A 176 -14.15 -19.31 -9.93
CA PHE A 176 -14.86 -18.92 -8.73
C PHE A 176 -16.06 -18.07 -9.11
N VAL A 177 -17.21 -18.34 -8.50
CA VAL A 177 -18.41 -17.53 -8.68
C VAL A 177 -18.53 -16.59 -7.50
N LEU A 178 -18.52 -15.29 -7.78
CA LEU A 178 -18.50 -14.22 -6.80
C LEU A 178 -19.76 -13.36 -6.89
N THR A 179 -20.11 -12.68 -5.81
CA THR A 179 -21.18 -11.67 -5.76
C THR A 179 -20.73 -10.47 -4.95
N PHE A 180 -21.40 -9.34 -5.17
CA PHE A 180 -21.19 -8.09 -4.44
C PHE A 180 -22.53 -7.56 -3.95
N LYS A 181 -22.53 -6.89 -2.79
CA LYS A 181 -23.71 -6.25 -2.19
C LYS A 181 -23.56 -4.74 -2.11
N THR A 182 -22.34 -4.22 -2.08
CA THR A 182 -22.09 -2.79 -1.94
C THR A 182 -21.12 -2.31 -3.01
N VAL A 183 -21.26 -1.03 -3.37
CA VAL A 183 -20.27 -0.33 -4.23
C VAL A 183 -18.88 -0.34 -3.58
N GLU A 184 -18.83 -0.36 -2.23
CA GLU A 184 -17.58 -0.44 -1.48
C GLU A 184 -16.79 -1.71 -1.75
N GLU A 185 -17.48 -2.84 -1.85
CA GLU A 185 -16.87 -4.14 -2.16
C GLU A 185 -16.31 -4.16 -3.57
N ILE A 186 -17.06 -3.65 -4.55
CA ILE A 186 -16.63 -3.60 -5.95
C ILE A 186 -15.38 -2.73 -6.11
N TRP A 187 -15.34 -1.53 -5.50
CA TRP A 187 -14.17 -0.66 -5.69
C TRP A 187 -12.90 -1.25 -5.09
N LYS A 188 -12.99 -1.90 -3.92
CA LYS A 188 -11.84 -2.57 -3.29
C LYS A 188 -11.38 -3.76 -4.11
N PHE A 189 -12.31 -4.67 -4.42
CA PHE A 189 -12.01 -5.88 -5.19
C PHE A 189 -11.37 -5.54 -6.54
N SER A 190 -11.93 -4.55 -7.24
CA SER A 190 -11.40 -4.12 -8.53
C SER A 190 -10.04 -3.43 -8.43
N THR A 191 -9.80 -2.68 -7.36
CA THR A 191 -8.46 -2.14 -7.06
C THR A 191 -7.46 -3.27 -6.82
N TYR A 192 -7.83 -4.30 -6.04
CA TYR A 192 -6.96 -5.46 -5.79
C TYR A 192 -6.72 -6.29 -7.06
N LEU A 193 -7.70 -6.38 -7.95
CA LEU A 193 -7.57 -7.03 -9.24
C LEU A 193 -6.55 -6.27 -10.12
N ALA A 194 -6.72 -4.96 -10.27
CA ALA A 194 -5.81 -4.10 -11.03
C ALA A 194 -4.39 -4.04 -10.42
N LEU A 195 -4.27 -4.16 -9.10
CA LEU A 195 -2.97 -4.22 -8.43
C LEU A 195 -2.31 -5.61 -8.51
N GLY A 196 -2.98 -6.63 -9.05
CA GLY A 196 -2.47 -8.00 -9.16
C GLY A 196 -2.50 -8.77 -7.82
N TYR A 197 -3.11 -8.21 -6.78
CA TYR A 197 -3.22 -8.86 -5.47
C TYR A 197 -4.12 -10.09 -5.52
N VAL A 198 -5.19 -10.07 -6.33
CA VAL A 198 -6.06 -11.25 -6.49
C VAL A 198 -5.27 -12.44 -7.04
N ALA A 199 -4.48 -12.24 -8.10
CA ALA A 199 -3.63 -13.28 -8.67
C ALA A 199 -2.61 -13.81 -7.64
N ARG A 200 -1.93 -12.92 -6.94
CA ARG A 200 -0.90 -13.29 -5.96
C ARG A 200 -1.48 -13.96 -4.70
N CYS A 201 -2.69 -13.58 -4.30
CA CYS A 201 -3.46 -14.29 -3.28
C CYS A 201 -3.80 -15.72 -3.72
N LEU A 202 -4.19 -15.93 -4.98
CA LEU A 202 -4.43 -17.26 -5.53
C LEU A 202 -3.16 -18.08 -5.65
N GLU A 203 -2.01 -17.49 -5.99
CA GLU A 203 -0.71 -18.18 -5.99
C GLU A 203 -0.39 -18.72 -4.60
N ASN A 204 -0.45 -17.86 -3.58
CA ASN A 204 -0.24 -18.24 -2.18
C ASN A 204 -1.21 -19.33 -1.70
N PHE A 205 -2.40 -19.39 -2.27
CA PHE A 205 -3.46 -20.32 -1.87
C PHE A 205 -3.41 -21.67 -2.61
N LEU A 206 -3.21 -21.64 -3.93
CA LEU A 206 -3.33 -22.81 -4.81
C LEU A 206 -2.00 -23.56 -5.00
N CYS A 207 -0.86 -22.86 -4.92
CA CYS A 207 0.43 -23.52 -5.13
C CYS A 207 0.76 -24.45 -3.96
N ASP A 208 1.24 -25.65 -4.29
CA ASP A 208 1.71 -26.60 -3.29
C ASP A 208 3.12 -26.23 -2.79
N GLN A 209 3.60 -26.98 -1.80
CA GLN A 209 4.91 -26.76 -1.19
C GLN A 209 6.08 -26.91 -2.20
N SER A 210 5.93 -27.68 -3.27
CA SER A 210 7.03 -27.94 -4.21
C SER A 210 7.42 -26.69 -5.00
N PHE A 211 6.45 -25.84 -5.38
CA PHE A 211 6.71 -24.57 -6.05
C PHE A 211 7.51 -23.59 -5.20
N TRP A 212 7.34 -23.62 -3.88
CA TRP A 212 7.99 -22.66 -2.97
C TRP A 212 9.40 -23.07 -2.58
N LEU A 213 9.75 -24.35 -2.72
CA LEU A 213 11.06 -24.90 -2.41
C LEU A 213 12.02 -24.81 -3.61
N ASP A 214 11.49 -24.67 -4.82
CA ASP A 214 12.25 -24.52 -6.07
C ASP A 214 12.15 -23.08 -6.61
N PRO A 215 13.23 -22.28 -6.49
CA PRO A 215 13.27 -20.91 -6.97
C PRO A 215 13.10 -20.78 -8.49
N GLU A 216 13.56 -21.77 -9.27
CA GLU A 216 13.47 -21.74 -10.73
C GLU A 216 12.01 -21.89 -11.17
N LEU A 217 11.31 -22.88 -10.60
CA LEU A 217 9.88 -23.08 -10.85
C LEU A 217 9.04 -21.89 -10.39
N LEU A 218 9.37 -21.29 -9.24
CA LEU A 218 8.67 -20.11 -8.74
C LEU A 218 8.86 -18.90 -9.63
N SER A 219 10.08 -18.68 -10.13
CA SER A 219 10.40 -17.56 -11.02
C SER A 219 9.64 -17.64 -12.34
N ASP A 220 9.40 -18.85 -12.84
CA ASP A 220 8.68 -19.11 -14.08
C ASP A 220 7.15 -19.15 -13.89
N LEU A 221 6.65 -19.26 -12.65
CA LEU A 221 5.22 -19.30 -12.35
C LEU A 221 4.53 -17.94 -12.55
N GLN A 222 3.36 -17.98 -13.19
CA GLN A 222 2.43 -16.86 -13.24
C GLN A 222 0.97 -17.35 -13.23
N ILE A 223 0.17 -16.85 -12.29
CA ILE A 223 -1.30 -17.00 -12.35
C ILE A 223 -1.91 -15.72 -12.92
N ASN A 224 -2.60 -15.86 -14.05
CA ASN A 224 -3.39 -14.78 -14.64
C ASN A 224 -4.85 -14.93 -14.22
N VAL A 225 -5.46 -13.82 -13.80
CA VAL A 225 -6.86 -13.77 -13.37
C VAL A 225 -7.64 -12.90 -14.34
N THR A 226 -8.77 -13.39 -14.80
CA THR A 226 -9.67 -12.66 -15.71
C THR A 226 -11.08 -12.65 -15.15
N VAL A 227 -11.76 -11.53 -15.36
CA VAL A 227 -13.14 -11.29 -14.96
C VAL A 227 -13.82 -10.62 -16.14
N ASP A 228 -15.09 -10.95 -16.38
CA ASP A 228 -15.89 -10.23 -17.37
C ASP A 228 -16.10 -8.78 -16.91
N GLU A 229 -15.33 -7.85 -17.49
CA GLU A 229 -15.37 -6.43 -17.13
C GLU A 229 -16.72 -5.79 -17.43
N GLU A 230 -17.40 -6.22 -18.50
CA GLU A 230 -18.72 -5.70 -18.87
C GLU A 230 -19.77 -6.14 -17.85
N HIS A 231 -19.72 -7.40 -17.43
CA HIS A 231 -20.59 -7.91 -16.36
C HIS A 231 -20.29 -7.22 -15.04
N LEU A 232 -19.02 -7.00 -14.69
CA LEU A 232 -18.63 -6.29 -13.46
C LEU A 232 -19.14 -4.84 -13.46
N ALA A 233 -19.02 -4.14 -14.59
CA ALA A 233 -19.56 -2.79 -14.76
C ALA A 233 -21.10 -2.77 -14.65
N THR A 234 -21.77 -3.81 -15.16
CA THR A 234 -23.23 -3.95 -15.05
C THR A 234 -23.68 -4.17 -13.61
N LEU A 235 -22.97 -5.02 -12.85
CA LEU A 235 -23.23 -5.21 -11.41
C LEU A 235 -23.03 -3.91 -10.63
N TYR A 236 -21.94 -3.20 -10.92
CA TYR A 236 -21.67 -1.90 -10.32
C TYR A 236 -22.78 -0.89 -10.59
N LEU A 237 -23.21 -0.76 -11.84
CA LEU A 237 -24.33 0.10 -12.23
C LEU A 237 -25.63 -0.28 -11.51
N GLY A 238 -25.93 -1.58 -11.43
CA GLY A 238 -27.09 -2.09 -10.72
C GLY A 238 -27.08 -1.71 -9.24
N LEU A 239 -25.93 -1.78 -8.58
CA LEU A 239 -25.79 -1.35 -7.18
C LEU A 239 -25.96 0.16 -7.00
N LEU A 240 -25.42 0.98 -7.91
CA LEU A 240 -25.61 2.44 -7.85
C LEU A 240 -27.08 2.84 -7.97
N LEU A 241 -27.81 2.20 -8.88
CA LEU A 241 -29.23 2.46 -9.08
C LEU A 241 -30.07 1.99 -7.89
N GLN A 242 -29.71 0.86 -7.27
CA GLN A 242 -30.35 0.41 -6.03
C GLN A 242 -30.17 1.40 -4.86
N GLU A 243 -29.04 2.11 -4.82
CA GLU A 243 -28.78 3.14 -3.81
C GLU A 243 -29.54 4.46 -4.07
N GLY A 244 -30.08 4.67 -5.28
CA GLY A 244 -30.92 5.81 -5.66
C GLY A 244 -30.21 7.16 -5.75
N SER A 245 -28.92 7.25 -5.39
CA SER A 245 -28.12 8.46 -5.51
C SER A 245 -26.65 8.15 -5.82
N PHE A 246 -26.09 8.79 -6.83
CA PHE A 246 -24.72 8.53 -7.29
C PHE A 246 -24.14 9.74 -8.03
N PHE A 247 -22.82 9.75 -8.21
CA PHE A 247 -22.14 10.77 -8.99
C PHE A 247 -22.03 10.35 -10.45
N ALA A 248 -22.29 11.29 -11.36
CA ALA A 248 -22.31 11.09 -12.79
C ALA A 248 -21.57 12.23 -13.51
N LYS A 249 -21.20 11.95 -14.75
CA LYS A 249 -20.55 12.82 -15.71
C LYS A 249 -21.54 13.15 -16.82
N ALA A 250 -21.64 14.42 -17.20
CA ALA A 250 -22.48 14.87 -18.30
C ALA A 250 -21.89 14.48 -19.66
N GLN A 251 -22.69 13.90 -20.54
CA GLN A 251 -22.26 13.39 -21.85
C GLN A 251 -22.24 14.47 -22.95
N PHE A 252 -23.08 15.50 -22.81
CA PHE A 252 -23.18 16.62 -23.75
C PHE A 252 -23.38 17.94 -23.01
N THR A 253 -23.23 19.06 -23.72
CA THR A 253 -23.46 20.40 -23.18
C THR A 253 -24.91 20.79 -23.38
N ARG A 254 -25.56 21.29 -22.33
CA ARG A 254 -26.89 21.91 -22.38
C ARG A 254 -26.79 23.36 -21.91
N SER A 255 -27.25 24.28 -22.76
CA SER A 255 -27.18 25.71 -22.51
C SER A 255 -28.49 26.25 -21.92
N GLU A 256 -28.42 27.37 -21.21
CA GLU A 256 -29.60 28.09 -20.69
C GLU A 256 -30.51 28.66 -21.79
N GLN A 257 -30.12 28.55 -23.06
CA GLN A 257 -30.89 29.04 -24.21
C GLN A 257 -31.86 27.98 -24.76
N ASP A 258 -31.79 26.74 -24.26
CA ASP A 258 -32.58 25.60 -24.72
C ASP A 258 -33.66 25.22 -23.68
N GLU A 259 -34.81 25.92 -23.77
CA GLU A 259 -36.15 25.68 -23.18
C GLU A 259 -36.62 26.52 -21.97
N ASP A 260 -37.92 26.85 -22.01
CA ASP A 260 -38.74 27.73 -21.14
C ASP A 260 -38.95 27.22 -19.68
N ASP A 261 -38.14 26.27 -19.19
CA ASP A 261 -38.31 25.63 -17.87
C ASP A 261 -37.20 26.05 -16.88
N GLU A 262 -37.52 26.98 -15.97
CA GLU A 262 -36.63 27.48 -14.91
C GLU A 262 -36.11 26.40 -13.93
N GLU A 263 -36.64 25.18 -13.98
CA GLU A 263 -36.30 24.07 -13.08
C GLU A 263 -35.17 23.18 -13.59
N GLN A 264 -34.71 23.36 -14.84
CA GLN A 264 -33.68 22.50 -15.46
C GLN A 264 -32.26 23.06 -15.30
N LEU A 265 -31.30 22.19 -14.98
CA LEU A 265 -29.91 22.58 -14.70
C LEU A 265 -29.10 22.70 -15.99
N SER A 266 -28.38 23.81 -16.17
CA SER A 266 -27.39 23.99 -17.23
C SER A 266 -26.07 23.27 -16.88
N PHE A 267 -25.47 22.58 -17.86
CA PHE A 267 -24.22 21.84 -17.67
C PHE A 267 -23.42 21.73 -18.97
N LYS A 268 -22.10 21.68 -18.86
CA LYS A 268 -21.18 21.42 -19.97
C LYS A 268 -20.87 19.92 -20.06
N LYS A 269 -20.51 19.46 -21.26
CA LYS A 269 -19.94 18.12 -21.45
C LYS A 269 -18.76 17.92 -20.49
N ASN A 270 -18.70 16.76 -19.85
CA ASN A 270 -17.75 16.35 -18.82
C ASN A 270 -17.95 16.97 -17.42
N ASP A 271 -18.94 17.84 -17.21
CA ASP A 271 -19.25 18.30 -15.86
C ASP A 271 -19.65 17.12 -14.97
N LEU A 272 -19.26 17.19 -13.69
CA LEU A 272 -19.59 16.17 -12.70
C LEU A 272 -20.76 16.64 -11.82
N LEU A 273 -21.73 15.77 -11.64
CA LEU A 273 -22.96 16.02 -10.89
C LEU A 273 -23.26 14.86 -9.95
N MET A 274 -23.81 15.16 -8.78
CA MET A 274 -24.55 14.15 -8.01
C MET A 274 -25.97 14.11 -8.55
N VAL A 275 -26.41 12.93 -8.97
CA VAL A 275 -27.76 12.69 -9.45
C VAL A 275 -28.54 11.84 -8.44
N ARG A 276 -29.83 12.13 -8.29
CA ARG A 276 -30.78 11.36 -7.49
C ARG A 276 -32.00 11.00 -8.31
N ASP A 277 -32.43 9.76 -8.15
CA ASP A 277 -33.67 9.28 -8.76
C ASP A 277 -34.87 9.89 -8.02
N THR A 278 -35.70 10.64 -8.76
CA THR A 278 -36.92 11.28 -8.26
C THR A 278 -38.17 10.43 -8.47
N GLY A 279 -38.03 9.26 -9.11
CA GLY A 279 -39.15 8.40 -9.52
C GLY A 279 -39.92 8.89 -10.75
N GLN A 280 -39.43 9.93 -11.44
CA GLN A 280 -39.93 10.38 -12.74
C GLN A 280 -39.14 9.70 -13.86
N ASP A 281 -39.81 9.25 -14.92
CA ASP A 281 -39.23 8.30 -15.89
C ASP A 281 -38.06 8.86 -16.72
N ASP A 282 -37.98 10.18 -16.93
CA ASP A 282 -37.00 10.79 -17.86
C ASP A 282 -36.05 11.83 -17.23
N MET A 283 -36.28 12.22 -15.97
CA MET A 283 -35.55 13.31 -15.30
C MET A 283 -35.07 12.90 -13.91
N TRP A 284 -33.84 13.29 -13.57
CA TRP A 284 -33.24 13.14 -12.25
C TRP A 284 -32.99 14.50 -11.60
N GLU A 285 -32.92 14.53 -10.27
CA GLU A 285 -32.40 15.68 -9.55
C GLU A 285 -30.87 15.70 -9.64
N GLY A 286 -30.31 16.71 -10.29
CA GLY A 286 -28.88 16.93 -10.44
C GLY A 286 -28.37 18.04 -9.53
N THR A 287 -27.20 17.84 -8.94
CA THR A 287 -26.44 18.90 -8.24
C THR A 287 -25.01 18.93 -8.74
N MET A 288 -24.59 20.08 -9.26
CA MET A 288 -23.28 20.26 -9.90
C MET A 288 -22.16 20.32 -8.84
N LEU A 289 -21.08 19.57 -9.02
CA LEU A 289 -19.97 19.53 -8.06
C LEU A 289 -19.09 20.79 -8.09
N SER A 290 -18.98 21.47 -9.22
CA SER A 290 -18.18 22.69 -9.36
C SER A 290 -18.86 23.88 -8.68
N THR A 291 -20.13 24.13 -8.96
CA THR A 291 -20.88 25.32 -8.49
C THR A 291 -21.76 25.05 -7.27
N GLY A 292 -22.26 23.82 -7.09
CA GLY A 292 -23.31 23.50 -6.13
C GLY A 292 -24.73 23.84 -6.62
N ASN A 293 -24.89 24.25 -7.87
CA ASN A 293 -26.20 24.50 -8.47
C ASN A 293 -27.02 23.21 -8.54
N HIS A 294 -28.32 23.32 -8.31
CA HIS A 294 -29.26 22.21 -8.27
C HIS A 294 -30.37 22.43 -9.29
N GLY A 295 -30.87 21.36 -9.89
CA GLY A 295 -31.98 21.38 -10.84
C GLY A 295 -32.20 20.03 -11.48
N LEU A 296 -33.18 19.93 -12.39
CA LEU A 296 -33.49 18.69 -13.09
C LEU A 296 -32.52 18.45 -14.24
N VAL A 297 -32.12 17.19 -14.43
CA VAL A 297 -31.23 16.74 -15.50
C VAL A 297 -31.79 15.50 -16.18
N PRO A 298 -31.74 15.41 -17.51
CA PRO A 298 -32.30 14.26 -18.21
C PRO A 298 -31.41 13.02 -18.02
N VAL A 299 -32.04 11.87 -17.84
CA VAL A 299 -31.38 10.58 -17.56
C VAL A 299 -30.36 10.23 -18.65
N ASN A 300 -30.72 10.47 -19.92
CA ASN A 300 -29.88 10.18 -21.08
C ASN A 300 -28.60 11.03 -21.15
N ALA A 301 -28.54 12.17 -20.46
CA ALA A 301 -27.35 13.03 -20.42
C ALA A 301 -26.31 12.57 -19.41
N MET A 302 -26.67 11.66 -18.50
CA MET A 302 -25.88 11.33 -17.34
C MET A 302 -25.21 9.96 -17.48
N GLN A 303 -23.90 9.93 -17.27
CA GLN A 303 -23.12 8.69 -17.19
C GLN A 303 -22.56 8.54 -15.78
N PRO A 304 -22.89 7.49 -15.03
CA PRO A 304 -22.26 7.22 -13.73
C PRO A 304 -20.73 7.21 -13.84
N LEU A 305 -20.05 7.71 -12.81
CA LEU A 305 -18.58 7.73 -12.82
C LEU A 305 -18.04 6.30 -13.00
N PRO A 306 -17.11 6.07 -13.96
CA PRO A 306 -16.69 4.72 -14.32
C PRO A 306 -15.82 4.06 -13.26
N TYR A 307 -15.08 4.83 -12.46
CA TYR A 307 -14.19 4.30 -11.43
C TYR A 307 -14.86 4.32 -10.05
N PRO A 308 -15.15 3.15 -9.44
CA PRO A 308 -15.95 3.06 -8.21
C PRO A 308 -15.35 3.78 -6.99
N PHE A 309 -14.03 3.95 -6.90
CA PHE A 309 -13.38 4.73 -5.83
C PHE A 309 -13.87 6.18 -5.79
N TYR A 310 -14.15 6.80 -6.95
CA TYR A 310 -14.63 8.18 -6.98
C TYR A 310 -16.01 8.31 -6.33
N GLN A 311 -16.89 7.31 -6.51
CA GLN A 311 -18.16 7.28 -5.78
C GLN A 311 -17.94 7.22 -4.28
N TRP A 312 -17.06 6.30 -3.84
CA TRP A 312 -16.75 6.17 -2.41
C TRP A 312 -16.18 7.46 -1.84
N PHE A 313 -15.21 8.08 -2.50
CA PHE A 313 -14.56 9.31 -2.05
C PHE A 313 -15.56 10.47 -1.95
N LEU A 314 -16.32 10.73 -3.02
CA LEU A 314 -17.28 11.83 -3.07
C LEU A 314 -18.45 11.64 -2.09
N ARG A 315 -18.83 10.39 -1.79
CA ARG A 315 -19.81 10.07 -0.75
C ARG A 315 -19.26 10.26 0.66
N LYS A 316 -18.03 9.79 0.92
CA LYS A 316 -17.38 9.91 2.23
C LYS A 316 -17.05 11.37 2.56
N TYR A 317 -16.71 12.17 1.55
CA TYR A 317 -16.32 13.58 1.68
C TYR A 317 -17.19 14.46 0.77
N PRO A 318 -18.44 14.77 1.17
CA PRO A 318 -19.33 15.62 0.38
C PRO A 318 -18.89 17.09 0.37
N GLY A 319 -19.23 17.81 -0.70
CA GLY A 319 -18.97 19.24 -0.85
C GLY A 319 -18.84 19.66 -2.31
N ASN A 320 -18.90 20.96 -2.57
CA ASN A 320 -18.61 21.55 -3.87
C ASN A 320 -17.15 22.05 -3.93
N VAL A 321 -16.63 22.21 -5.14
CA VAL A 321 -15.24 22.66 -5.38
C VAL A 321 -15.14 24.18 -5.44
N GLY A 322 -16.18 24.87 -5.91
CA GLY A 322 -16.18 26.33 -6.09
C GLY A 322 -15.27 26.81 -7.23
N CYS A 323 -14.77 25.91 -8.08
CA CYS A 323 -13.88 26.22 -9.20
C CYS A 323 -14.54 25.84 -10.53
N SER A 324 -14.34 26.67 -11.55
CA SER A 324 -14.67 26.33 -12.94
C SER A 324 -13.39 25.86 -13.67
N PRO A 325 -13.47 24.88 -14.58
CA PRO A 325 -12.33 24.48 -15.39
C PRO A 325 -11.86 25.64 -16.28
N ALA A 326 -10.57 25.98 -16.22
CA ALA A 326 -9.99 27.04 -17.03
C ALA A 326 -10.00 26.63 -18.52
N GLU A 327 -10.51 27.49 -19.39
CA GLU A 327 -10.86 27.10 -20.77
C GLU A 327 -9.66 26.99 -21.74
N LYS A 328 -8.46 27.50 -21.40
CA LYS A 328 -7.22 27.32 -22.18
C LYS A 328 -5.97 27.44 -21.30
N GLU A 329 -5.11 26.42 -21.30
CA GLU A 329 -3.89 26.40 -20.49
C GLU A 329 -2.61 26.51 -21.36
N PRO A 330 -1.63 27.34 -20.97
CA PRO A 330 -0.36 27.52 -21.70
C PRO A 330 0.72 26.48 -21.36
N PHE A 331 0.49 25.59 -20.39
CA PHE A 331 1.45 24.58 -19.95
C PHE A 331 1.04 23.19 -20.44
N GLU A 332 1.92 22.52 -21.17
CA GLU A 332 1.66 21.19 -21.74
C GLU A 332 1.79 20.06 -20.71
N HIS A 333 2.71 20.20 -19.74
CA HIS A 333 3.01 19.17 -18.74
C HIS A 333 2.28 19.46 -17.41
N ALA A 334 1.91 18.39 -16.69
CA ALA A 334 1.10 18.50 -15.47
C ALA A 334 1.85 19.10 -14.27
N ILE A 335 3.14 18.78 -14.11
CA ILE A 335 4.00 19.33 -13.05
C ILE A 335 5.37 19.64 -13.64
N VAL A 336 5.86 20.86 -13.43
CA VAL A 336 7.15 21.33 -13.98
C VAL A 336 7.97 22.09 -12.95
N THR A 337 9.29 22.13 -13.18
CA THR A 337 10.27 23.01 -12.52
C THR A 337 10.93 23.91 -13.56
N GLY A 338 11.77 24.85 -13.14
CA GLY A 338 12.53 25.73 -14.05
C GLY A 338 12.09 27.19 -13.97
N SER A 339 12.00 27.86 -15.12
CA SER A 339 11.77 29.31 -15.18
C SER A 339 10.59 29.71 -16.08
N CYS A 340 9.99 30.85 -15.73
CA CYS A 340 8.89 31.48 -16.44
C CYS A 340 9.23 32.93 -16.76
N VAL A 341 8.61 33.48 -17.81
CA VAL A 341 8.71 34.89 -18.17
C VAL A 341 7.36 35.59 -17.99
N ALA A 342 7.38 36.75 -17.34
CA ALA A 342 6.20 37.60 -17.15
C ALA A 342 5.76 38.21 -18.48
N VAL A 343 4.47 38.07 -18.80
CA VAL A 343 3.91 38.57 -20.07
C VAL A 343 3.07 39.82 -19.93
N VAL A 344 2.72 40.16 -18.70
CA VAL A 344 1.97 41.36 -18.34
C VAL A 344 2.71 42.09 -17.21
N ASN A 345 2.49 43.41 -17.13
CA ASN A 345 2.82 44.16 -15.93
C ASN A 345 1.74 43.87 -14.89
N TYR A 346 2.11 43.37 -13.72
CA TYR A 346 1.19 43.01 -12.66
C TYR A 346 1.56 43.71 -11.35
N SER A 347 0.60 44.41 -10.77
CA SER A 347 0.69 44.99 -9.43
C SER A 347 0.02 44.04 -8.43
N PRO A 348 0.74 43.61 -7.37
CA PRO A 348 0.23 42.63 -6.42
C PRO A 348 -0.96 43.19 -5.63
N VAL A 349 -1.97 42.35 -5.41
CA VAL A 349 -3.17 42.66 -4.60
C VAL A 349 -2.88 42.42 -3.13
N GLY A 350 -2.10 41.39 -2.82
CA GLY A 350 -1.61 41.07 -1.47
C GLY A 350 -0.14 41.42 -1.25
N PRO A 351 0.32 41.57 0.00
CA PRO A 351 1.73 41.83 0.30
C PRO A 351 2.66 40.66 -0.07
N ASP A 352 2.11 39.45 -0.21
CA ASP A 352 2.86 38.21 -0.44
C ASP A 352 2.97 37.83 -1.93
N GLU A 353 2.41 38.63 -2.82
CA GLU A 353 2.46 38.41 -4.28
C GLU A 353 3.62 39.17 -4.91
N LEU A 354 4.25 38.58 -5.93
CA LEU A 354 5.35 39.24 -6.63
C LEU A 354 4.84 40.35 -7.56
N LEU A 355 5.50 41.50 -7.47
CA LEU A 355 5.43 42.55 -8.48
C LEU A 355 6.14 42.06 -9.76
N LEU A 356 5.46 42.12 -10.90
CA LEU A 356 6.01 41.67 -12.18
C LEU A 356 5.93 42.78 -13.22
N SER A 357 7.03 42.97 -13.94
CA SER A 357 7.09 43.75 -15.18
C SER A 357 7.21 42.79 -16.36
N ARG A 358 6.63 43.16 -17.49
CA ARG A 358 6.69 42.37 -18.71
C ARG A 358 8.15 42.15 -19.13
N GLY A 359 8.53 40.89 -19.29
CA GLY A 359 9.90 40.47 -19.59
C GLY A 359 10.70 40.02 -18.38
N ASP A 360 10.19 40.21 -17.15
CA ASP A 360 10.83 39.71 -15.95
C ASP A 360 10.89 38.19 -15.94
N ILE A 361 12.02 37.65 -15.48
CA ILE A 361 12.23 36.21 -15.35
C ILE A 361 11.97 35.82 -13.89
N VAL A 362 11.08 34.84 -13.73
CA VAL A 362 10.67 34.28 -12.44
C VAL A 362 11.12 32.81 -12.42
N GLU A 363 11.97 32.47 -11.45
CA GLU A 363 12.35 31.11 -11.16
C GLU A 363 11.25 30.43 -10.32
N ILE A 364 10.85 29.22 -10.68
CA ILE A 364 9.87 28.42 -9.93
C ILE A 364 10.55 27.90 -8.66
N GLN A 365 10.02 28.24 -7.49
CA GLN A 365 10.48 27.70 -6.22
C GLN A 365 9.69 26.42 -5.89
N GLY A 366 10.36 25.28 -5.94
CA GLY A 366 9.72 23.97 -5.83
C GLY A 366 9.10 23.54 -7.17
N LEU A 367 7.78 23.39 -7.21
CA LEU A 367 7.03 22.86 -8.34
C LEU A 367 5.98 23.87 -8.86
N LEU A 368 5.63 23.79 -10.14
CA LEU A 368 4.43 24.40 -10.71
C LEU A 368 3.47 23.28 -11.08
N VAL A 369 2.31 23.25 -10.42
CA VAL A 369 1.27 22.23 -10.63
C VAL A 369 0.16 22.81 -11.50
N ARG A 370 -0.15 22.13 -12.60
CA ARG A 370 -1.15 22.57 -13.60
C ARG A 370 -2.52 22.83 -12.99
N GLY A 371 -2.96 21.98 -12.08
CA GLY A 371 -4.26 22.10 -11.43
C GLY A 371 -4.43 23.31 -10.49
N LEU A 372 -3.41 24.12 -10.27
CA LEU A 372 -3.45 25.35 -9.47
C LEU A 372 -3.32 26.61 -10.35
N ASP A 373 -3.86 27.73 -9.88
CA ASP A 373 -3.77 29.02 -10.57
C ASP A 373 -2.56 29.85 -10.11
N MET A 374 -1.93 29.45 -9.00
CA MET A 374 -0.75 30.10 -8.44
C MET A 374 0.36 29.10 -8.12
N PHE A 375 1.60 29.59 -8.17
CA PHE A 375 2.79 28.90 -7.71
C PHE A 375 3.71 29.89 -6.98
N ILE A 376 4.78 29.38 -6.36
CA ILE A 376 5.75 30.21 -5.65
C ILE A 376 6.91 30.51 -6.60
N GLY A 377 7.17 31.80 -6.79
CA GLY A 377 8.23 32.27 -7.67
C GLY A 377 9.30 33.03 -6.91
N LYS A 378 10.52 33.05 -7.45
CA LYS A 378 11.60 33.94 -7.08
C LYS A 378 11.92 34.85 -8.25
N HIS A 379 11.85 36.14 -8.03
CA HIS A 379 12.19 37.12 -9.05
C HIS A 379 13.72 37.18 -9.21
N THR A 380 14.23 36.88 -10.40
CA THR A 380 15.67 36.67 -10.62
C THR A 380 16.54 37.91 -10.37
N SER A 381 16.03 39.12 -10.63
CA SER A 381 16.82 40.35 -10.49
C SER A 381 16.73 40.99 -9.10
N THR A 382 15.63 40.80 -8.37
CA THR A 382 15.47 41.33 -7.01
C THR A 382 15.73 40.30 -5.92
N GLY A 383 15.69 39.01 -6.25
CA GLY A 383 15.87 37.90 -5.30
C GLY A 383 14.68 37.67 -4.37
N HIS A 384 13.59 38.44 -4.50
CA HIS A 384 12.41 38.31 -3.66
C HIS A 384 11.55 37.10 -4.06
N ASN A 385 11.02 36.42 -3.05
CA ASN A 385 10.08 35.31 -3.21
C ASN A 385 8.64 35.82 -3.06
N GLY A 386 7.70 35.23 -3.78
CA GLY A 386 6.28 35.54 -3.62
C GLY A 386 5.37 34.67 -4.48
N PHE A 387 4.06 34.81 -4.27
CA PHE A 387 3.06 34.15 -5.10
C PHE A 387 3.02 34.75 -6.51
N VAL A 388 2.87 33.88 -7.51
CA VAL A 388 2.80 34.24 -8.92
C VAL A 388 1.58 33.58 -9.54
N HIS A 389 0.76 34.38 -10.22
CA HIS A 389 -0.37 33.89 -11.00
C HIS A 389 0.10 33.26 -12.31
N LYS A 390 -0.31 32.02 -12.55
CA LYS A 390 -0.03 31.25 -13.78
C LYS A 390 -0.50 32.01 -15.04
N ALA A 391 -1.61 32.75 -14.94
CA ALA A 391 -2.16 33.55 -16.03
C ALA A 391 -1.26 34.72 -16.49
N HIS A 392 -0.32 35.16 -15.64
CA HIS A 392 0.54 36.33 -15.92
C HIS A 392 1.92 35.96 -16.46
N VAL A 393 2.21 34.67 -16.58
CA VAL A 393 3.51 34.15 -17.01
C VAL A 393 3.38 33.15 -18.15
N LYS A 394 4.48 32.93 -18.87
CA LYS A 394 4.62 31.84 -19.85
C LYS A 394 5.86 31.02 -19.54
N PRO A 395 5.88 29.72 -19.89
CA PRO A 395 7.08 28.90 -19.73
C PRO A 395 8.25 29.49 -20.52
N LEU A 396 9.44 29.51 -19.91
CA LEU A 396 10.70 29.90 -20.57
C LEU A 396 11.61 28.68 -20.69
N ASP A 397 12.15 28.21 -19.56
CA ASP A 397 13.00 27.01 -19.48
C ASP A 397 12.37 26.02 -18.49
N VAL A 398 11.18 25.52 -18.81
CA VAL A 398 10.49 24.56 -17.94
C VAL A 398 10.90 23.13 -18.25
N VAL A 399 11.13 22.34 -17.20
CA VAL A 399 11.47 20.93 -17.28
C VAL A 399 10.40 20.14 -16.53
N PRO A 400 9.76 19.13 -17.14
CA PRO A 400 8.89 18.25 -16.38
C PRO A 400 9.68 17.50 -15.30
N LEU A 401 9.03 17.08 -14.23
CA LEU A 401 9.68 16.16 -13.30
C LEU A 401 10.18 14.92 -14.06
N GLY A 402 11.38 14.44 -13.72
CA GLY A 402 12.01 13.33 -14.44
C GLY A 402 11.13 12.09 -14.47
N GLY A 403 11.31 11.21 -15.46
CA GLY A 403 10.40 10.09 -15.73
C GLY A 403 10.13 9.16 -14.53
N GLN A 404 11.04 9.05 -13.57
CA GLN A 404 10.82 8.26 -12.34
C GLN A 404 9.96 8.97 -11.27
N LEU A 405 9.61 10.24 -11.47
CA LEU A 405 9.13 11.18 -10.45
C LEU A 405 7.89 11.91 -10.94
N VAL A 406 6.86 11.16 -11.32
CA VAL A 406 5.67 11.70 -12.02
C VAL A 406 4.88 12.74 -11.19
N PHE A 407 4.97 12.70 -9.86
CA PHE A 407 4.28 13.62 -8.94
C PHE A 407 4.99 13.87 -7.59
N LEU A 408 6.16 13.26 -7.37
CA LEU A 408 6.97 13.37 -6.15
C LEU A 408 8.33 13.95 -6.49
N THR A 409 8.95 14.68 -5.57
CA THR A 409 10.39 14.98 -5.67
C THR A 409 11.24 13.78 -5.25
N GLU A 410 12.56 13.84 -5.54
CA GLU A 410 13.50 12.79 -5.12
C GLU A 410 13.49 12.58 -3.60
N GLU A 411 13.44 13.68 -2.84
CA GLU A 411 13.37 13.67 -1.38
C GLU A 411 12.07 13.05 -0.87
N GLU A 412 10.93 13.38 -1.48
CA GLU A 412 9.63 12.81 -1.14
C GLU A 412 9.58 11.30 -1.46
N ARG A 413 10.16 10.88 -2.58
CA ARG A 413 10.26 9.46 -2.95
C ARG A 413 11.16 8.70 -1.97
N ALA A 414 12.30 9.27 -1.60
CA ALA A 414 13.23 8.65 -0.65
C ALA A 414 12.60 8.54 0.75
N SER A 415 11.94 9.58 1.22
CA SER A 415 11.26 9.57 2.52
C SER A 415 10.14 8.53 2.58
N LEU A 416 9.33 8.38 1.53
CA LEU A 416 8.32 7.32 1.43
C LEU A 416 8.92 5.91 1.45
N ALA A 417 10.05 5.71 0.77
CA ALA A 417 10.75 4.43 0.76
C ALA A 417 11.30 4.06 2.15
N GLN A 418 11.71 5.07 2.93
CA GLN A 418 12.22 4.92 4.30
C GLN A 418 11.13 4.82 5.37
N VAL A 419 9.85 4.96 5.03
CA VAL A 419 8.77 4.74 5.99
C VAL A 419 8.82 3.28 6.45
N ASN A 420 9.39 3.07 7.63
CA ASN A 420 9.42 1.78 8.30
C ASN A 420 8.36 1.79 9.41
N PRO A 421 7.14 1.31 9.14
CA PRO A 421 6.07 1.34 10.11
C PRO A 421 6.25 0.29 11.22
N CYS A 422 7.30 -0.52 11.17
CA CYS A 422 7.68 -1.50 12.20
C CYS A 422 8.55 -0.93 13.34
N SER A 423 8.99 0.33 13.29
CA SER A 423 9.96 0.90 14.26
C SER A 423 9.46 0.99 15.71
N SER A 424 8.16 0.81 15.96
CA SER A 424 7.60 0.88 17.32
C SER A 424 7.58 -0.47 18.07
N GLU A 425 7.90 -1.57 17.40
CA GLU A 425 7.94 -2.88 18.03
C GLU A 425 9.41 -3.27 18.21
N PRO A 426 9.84 -3.68 19.42
CA PRO A 426 11.22 -4.03 19.64
C PRO A 426 11.61 -5.13 18.65
N SER A 427 12.63 -4.88 17.83
CA SER A 427 13.22 -5.94 17.04
C SER A 427 13.84 -6.94 18.00
N ASP A 428 13.16 -8.05 18.21
CA ASP A 428 13.70 -9.14 19.00
C ASP A 428 14.96 -9.63 18.29
N SER A 429 16.13 -9.32 18.88
CA SER A 429 17.44 -9.82 18.45
C SER A 429 17.53 -11.35 18.47
N GLY A 430 16.50 -12.03 18.99
CA GLY A 430 16.33 -13.48 19.02
C GLY A 430 15.28 -14.03 18.04
N LEU A 431 14.99 -13.39 16.90
CA LEU A 431 14.05 -13.95 15.92
C LEU A 431 14.47 -15.36 15.46
N LEU A 432 15.75 -15.54 15.12
CA LEU A 432 16.29 -16.83 14.70
C LEU A 432 16.30 -17.83 15.86
N GLU A 433 16.65 -17.39 17.07
CA GLU A 433 16.54 -18.22 18.27
C GLU A 433 15.09 -18.65 18.52
N ARG A 434 14.09 -17.78 18.33
CA ARG A 434 12.68 -18.14 18.50
C ARG A 434 12.16 -19.10 17.43
N LEU A 435 12.65 -18.97 16.19
CA LEU A 435 12.23 -19.83 15.07
C LEU A 435 12.92 -21.20 15.09
N PHE A 436 14.20 -21.19 15.47
CA PHE A 436 15.10 -22.33 15.34
C PHE A 436 15.72 -22.71 16.68
N SER A 437 15.12 -22.33 17.81
CA SER A 437 15.53 -22.84 19.13
C SER A 437 15.36 -24.35 19.11
N SER A 438 16.45 -25.02 18.76
CA SER A 438 16.68 -26.39 19.15
C SER A 438 16.79 -26.33 20.67
N ASP A 439 15.71 -26.74 21.34
CA ASP A 439 15.85 -27.21 22.70
C ASP A 439 16.98 -28.23 22.62
N ILE A 440 18.12 -27.96 23.27
CA ILE A 440 19.28 -28.86 23.36
C ILE A 440 18.73 -30.28 23.62
N SER A 441 17.70 -30.41 24.46
CA SER A 441 16.96 -31.66 24.69
C SER A 441 16.39 -32.34 23.42
N SER A 442 15.88 -31.64 22.41
CA SER A 442 15.36 -32.17 21.14
C SER A 442 16.44 -32.69 20.18
N VAL A 443 17.65 -32.13 20.27
CA VAL A 443 18.86 -32.70 19.66
C VAL A 443 19.39 -33.85 20.52
N TYR A 444 19.13 -33.84 21.83
CA TYR A 444 19.62 -34.77 22.85
C TYR A 444 18.51 -35.64 23.50
N ARG A 445 17.59 -36.25 22.74
CA ARG A 445 16.68 -37.28 23.28
C ARG A 445 17.18 -38.68 22.95
N LEU A 446 17.86 -39.29 23.92
CA LEU A 446 18.01 -40.76 24.03
C LEU A 446 16.65 -41.47 24.26
N ASP A 447 15.59 -40.72 24.56
CA ASP A 447 14.32 -41.25 25.09
C ASP A 447 13.22 -41.53 24.04
N ARG A 448 13.51 -41.47 22.73
CA ARG A 448 12.56 -41.88 21.66
C ARG A 448 13.06 -43.04 20.82
N LEU A 449 13.39 -44.14 21.48
CA LEU A 449 13.19 -45.47 20.88
C LEU A 449 11.75 -45.91 21.22
N ASP A 450 10.74 -45.22 20.68
CA ASP A 450 9.34 -45.69 20.81
C ASP A 450 9.04 -46.74 19.72
N GLU A 451 8.14 -47.68 20.01
CA GLU A 451 7.80 -48.84 19.14
C GLU A 451 7.36 -48.48 17.70
N THR A 452 7.06 -47.20 17.42
CA THR A 452 6.72 -46.71 16.08
C THR A 452 7.92 -46.62 15.14
N ASP A 453 9.12 -46.34 15.65
CA ASP A 453 10.33 -46.23 14.82
C ASP A 453 10.85 -47.62 14.39
N PHE A 454 10.61 -48.64 15.21
CA PHE A 454 10.84 -50.04 14.86
C PHE A 454 9.88 -50.59 13.78
N LYS A 455 8.77 -49.90 13.47
CA LYS A 455 7.88 -50.30 12.37
C LYS A 455 8.38 -49.83 11.00
N TYR A 456 9.14 -48.74 10.93
CA TYR A 456 9.69 -48.23 9.67
C TYR A 456 10.81 -49.13 9.13
N ILE A 457 11.61 -49.73 10.03
CA ILE A 457 12.70 -50.65 9.68
C ILE A 457 12.18 -52.02 9.21
N ARG A 458 10.97 -52.43 9.61
CA ARG A 458 10.44 -53.76 9.29
C ARG A 458 9.71 -53.86 7.94
N ASN A 459 9.26 -52.74 7.38
CA ASN A 459 8.43 -52.71 6.18
C ASN A 459 9.21 -52.20 4.96
N ARG A 460 10.29 -52.90 4.59
CA ARG A 460 10.67 -53.01 3.17
C ARG A 460 10.07 -54.31 2.62
N PRO A 461 9.38 -54.30 1.46
CA PRO A 461 8.82 -55.52 0.89
C PRO A 461 9.98 -56.43 0.49
N LYS A 462 10.13 -57.56 1.20
CA LYS A 462 10.92 -58.68 0.69
C LYS A 462 10.11 -59.37 -0.40
N HIS A 463 10.74 -59.56 -1.55
CA HIS A 463 10.21 -60.33 -2.68
C HIS A 463 9.57 -61.66 -2.23
N ASP A 464 8.48 -61.98 -2.91
CA ASP A 464 7.63 -63.17 -2.81
C ASP A 464 8.27 -64.46 -2.30
N GLN A 465 7.56 -65.14 -1.39
CA GLN A 465 7.28 -66.58 -1.50
C GLN A 465 6.15 -67.03 -0.52
N LYS A 466 5.00 -67.35 -1.11
CA LYS A 466 3.94 -68.34 -0.75
C LYS A 466 3.48 -68.55 0.72
N ILE A 467 2.22 -68.14 0.93
CA ILE A 467 1.11 -68.60 1.83
C ILE A 467 0.99 -70.15 1.95
N PRO A 468 0.29 -70.81 2.94
CA PRO A 468 -0.71 -70.32 3.95
C PRO A 468 -0.61 -70.89 5.41
N GLU A 469 -1.41 -70.33 6.34
CA GLU A 469 -2.52 -70.99 7.08
C GLU A 469 -2.76 -70.49 8.54
N SER A 470 -4.02 -70.10 8.78
CA SER A 470 -4.86 -70.43 9.96
C SER A 470 -4.83 -69.58 11.26
N THR A 471 -6.01 -68.99 11.53
CA THR A 471 -6.83 -69.15 12.77
C THR A 471 -6.89 -68.01 13.81
N ARG A 472 -8.07 -67.34 13.84
CA ARG A 472 -8.98 -66.96 14.96
C ARG A 472 -8.35 -66.38 16.25
N GLN A 473 -8.79 -65.26 16.85
CA GLN A 473 -10.08 -64.96 17.53
C GLN A 473 -9.94 -63.53 18.13
N SER A 474 -10.77 -62.52 17.83
CA SER A 474 -11.93 -62.05 18.63
C SER A 474 -11.80 -62.15 20.16
N VAL A 475 -11.89 -61.03 20.91
CA VAL A 475 -12.87 -60.77 22.01
C VAL A 475 -12.87 -59.27 22.41
N VAL A 476 -14.09 -58.78 22.66
CA VAL A 476 -14.56 -57.46 23.14
C VAL A 476 -14.77 -57.49 24.68
N SER A 477 -14.62 -56.36 25.39
CA SER A 477 -15.41 -55.97 26.60
C SER A 477 -15.03 -54.53 27.03
N GLU A 478 -15.83 -53.48 26.90
CA GLU A 478 -17.01 -52.99 27.66
C GLU A 478 -16.84 -52.63 29.16
N LYS A 479 -16.83 -51.30 29.41
CA LYS A 479 -17.62 -50.42 30.31
C LYS A 479 -17.62 -50.52 31.86
N GLY A 480 -17.58 -49.31 32.45
CA GLY A 480 -18.22 -48.85 33.71
C GLY A 480 -17.24 -48.05 34.59
N GLY A 481 -17.45 -46.81 35.06
CA GLY A 481 -18.60 -45.93 35.22
C GLY A 481 -18.58 -45.32 36.65
N GLY A 482 -18.52 -43.99 36.81
CA GLY A 482 -18.63 -43.33 38.12
C GLY A 482 -18.25 -41.84 38.14
N THR A 483 -19.23 -40.98 38.43
CA THR A 483 -19.23 -39.50 38.39
C THR A 483 -19.08 -38.87 39.81
N PRO A 484 -19.06 -37.52 40.01
CA PRO A 484 -18.11 -36.73 40.82
C PRO A 484 -18.61 -36.34 42.24
N PRO A 485 -17.93 -35.42 42.98
CA PRO A 485 -18.55 -34.11 43.25
C PRO A 485 -17.61 -32.88 43.47
N TYR A 486 -18.30 -31.73 43.63
CA TYR A 486 -17.98 -30.29 43.64
C TYR A 486 -17.20 -29.65 44.84
N TYR A 487 -16.82 -28.36 44.59
CA TYR A 487 -16.45 -27.22 45.49
C TYR A 487 -15.03 -27.26 46.10
N SER A 488 -14.16 -26.23 46.00
CA SER A 488 -14.37 -24.81 46.30
C SER A 488 -13.22 -23.92 45.78
N SER A 489 -13.52 -22.65 45.46
CA SER A 489 -12.56 -21.53 45.43
C SER A 489 -12.37 -20.97 46.86
N PRO A 490 -11.29 -20.24 47.17
CA PRO A 490 -11.45 -18.79 47.35
C PRO A 490 -10.27 -17.88 46.91
N ARG A 491 -10.64 -16.74 46.32
CA ARG A 491 -10.17 -15.33 46.48
C ARG A 491 -8.66 -15.04 46.71
N ALA A 492 -8.00 -14.28 45.85
CA ALA A 492 -8.02 -12.80 45.65
C ALA A 492 -7.04 -12.01 46.55
N SER A 493 -6.02 -11.43 45.92
CA SER A 493 -5.27 -10.25 46.39
C SER A 493 -4.83 -9.43 45.15
N LEU A 494 -5.60 -8.40 44.81
CA LEU A 494 -5.24 -6.99 45.03
C LEU A 494 -4.03 -6.53 44.20
N CYS A 495 -4.25 -6.30 42.90
CA CYS A 495 -3.43 -5.36 42.14
C CYS A 495 -3.88 -3.93 42.50
N PRO A 496 -2.98 -3.01 42.87
CA PRO A 496 -3.33 -1.61 43.03
C PRO A 496 -3.45 -0.93 41.66
N SER A 497 -4.50 -0.14 41.55
CA SER A 497 -4.86 0.69 40.42
C SER A 497 -4.16 2.05 40.41
N SER A 498 -3.75 2.48 39.21
CA SER A 498 -3.50 3.85 38.74
C SER A 498 -2.16 4.51 39.18
N PRO A 499 -1.60 5.49 38.41
CA PRO A 499 -2.28 6.35 37.45
C PRO A 499 -1.67 6.42 36.03
N ARG A 500 -2.51 6.91 35.12
CA ARG A 500 -2.17 7.51 33.83
C ARG A 500 -1.21 8.69 34.04
N LEU A 501 -0.27 8.89 33.11
CA LEU A 501 0.37 10.14 32.62
C LEU A 501 1.44 9.67 31.60
N SER A 502 1.29 9.80 30.28
CA SER A 502 1.41 10.99 29.41
C SER A 502 2.74 11.74 29.53
N LEU A 503 3.51 11.79 28.43
CA LEU A 503 4.56 12.74 27.96
C LEU A 503 5.41 11.95 26.92
N TYR A 504 5.26 12.05 25.59
CA TYR A 504 5.69 13.10 24.63
C TYR A 504 7.05 13.73 24.97
N GLN A 505 8.07 13.63 24.08
CA GLN A 505 8.24 14.57 22.95
C GLN A 505 9.21 14.17 21.81
N SER A 506 8.87 14.69 20.61
CA SER A 506 9.63 15.23 19.44
C SER A 506 11.19 15.19 19.39
N HIS A 507 11.89 14.96 18.27
CA HIS A 507 11.77 15.51 16.89
C HIS A 507 12.35 14.59 15.77
N TYR A 508 11.94 14.85 14.52
CA TYR A 508 12.58 14.42 13.26
C TYR A 508 14.04 14.92 13.16
N PRO A 509 14.99 14.22 12.50
CA PRO A 509 14.93 12.93 11.82
C PRO A 509 15.31 11.77 12.76
N LEU A 510 14.73 10.59 12.56
CA LEU A 510 14.78 9.42 13.45
C LEU A 510 16.16 9.21 14.13
N PRO A 511 16.30 9.38 15.46
CA PRO A 511 17.54 9.08 16.13
C PRO A 511 17.68 7.58 16.39
N ARG A 512 18.86 7.08 16.02
CA ARG A 512 19.47 5.83 16.47
C ARG A 512 19.90 6.00 17.94
N GLU A 513 19.98 4.89 18.66
CA GLU A 513 20.61 4.65 19.99
C GLU A 513 19.62 4.30 21.12
N GLY A 514 19.92 3.36 22.02
CA GLY A 514 21.23 2.83 22.37
C GLY A 514 21.23 1.45 23.04
N GLU A 515 22.42 0.87 22.98
CA GLU A 515 22.87 -0.27 23.74
C GLU A 515 22.84 0.04 25.25
N SER A 516 22.39 -0.93 26.05
CA SER A 516 22.57 -0.87 27.49
C SER A 516 24.03 -1.10 27.85
N LEU A 517 24.77 -0.02 28.12
CA LEU A 517 26.01 -0.11 28.89
C LEU A 517 25.65 -0.40 30.34
N SER A 518 26.02 -1.60 30.81
CA SER A 518 25.97 -1.96 32.23
C SER A 518 27.06 -1.20 32.97
N PHE A 519 26.69 -0.29 33.88
CA PHE A 519 27.63 0.28 34.84
C PHE A 519 27.61 -0.50 36.15
N THR A 520 28.74 -1.09 36.50
CA THR A 520 29.08 -1.59 37.83
C THR A 520 29.50 -0.44 38.75
N LEU A 521 29.37 -0.67 40.05
CA LEU A 521 29.36 0.30 41.15
C LEU A 521 30.74 0.92 41.51
N ASP A 522 31.69 1.08 40.57
CA ASP A 522 33.08 1.45 40.91
C ASP A 522 33.73 2.63 40.14
N ASP A 523 33.08 3.27 39.15
CA ASP A 523 33.74 4.32 38.34
C ASP A 523 33.27 5.76 38.62
N THR A 524 33.12 6.15 39.90
CA THR A 524 32.75 7.52 40.29
C THR A 524 33.88 8.34 40.90
N PHE A 525 35.13 8.21 40.43
CA PHE A 525 36.17 9.21 40.72
C PHE A 525 37.22 9.29 39.60
N ARG A 526 36.98 10.12 38.58
CA ARG A 526 38.04 10.89 37.90
C ARG A 526 37.48 11.96 36.98
N GLU A 527 37.96 13.19 37.23
CA GLU A 527 38.23 14.27 36.25
C GLU A 527 36.98 14.91 35.61
N LEU A 528 36.37 15.96 36.18
CA LEU A 528 36.82 17.37 36.20
C LEU A 528 37.59 17.83 34.94
N ASP A 529 37.01 18.86 34.30
CA ASP A 529 37.52 19.76 33.26
C ASP A 529 37.32 19.38 31.79
N GLN A 530 36.17 19.77 31.22
CA GLN A 530 36.12 20.69 30.07
C GLN A 530 34.68 21.17 29.78
N PHE A 531 34.54 22.49 29.64
CA PHE A 531 33.30 23.23 29.41
C PHE A 531 32.67 22.90 28.04
N GLN A 532 31.36 22.65 28.02
CA GLN A 532 30.47 23.00 26.91
C GLN A 532 29.19 23.62 27.51
N GLU A 533 28.82 24.80 27.00
CA GLU A 533 27.72 25.63 27.47
C GLU A 533 26.36 25.01 27.09
N ASP A 534 25.51 24.76 28.09
CA ASP A 534 24.09 24.49 27.88
C ASP A 534 23.37 25.75 27.33
N PRO A 535 22.32 25.63 26.50
CA PRO A 535 21.47 26.76 26.15
C PRO A 535 20.72 27.26 27.41
N PRO A 536 20.48 28.58 27.55
CA PRO A 536 19.98 29.14 28.79
C PRO A 536 18.53 28.69 29.05
N LEU A 537 18.36 27.83 30.04
CA LEU A 537 17.06 27.51 30.65
C LEU A 537 16.43 28.80 31.20
N PHE A 538 15.23 29.13 30.73
CA PHE A 538 14.46 30.29 31.19
C PHE A 538 14.14 30.17 32.68
N LEU A 539 14.89 30.89 33.51
CA LEU A 539 14.64 30.99 34.94
C LEU A 539 13.53 32.02 35.19
N GLU A 540 12.39 31.56 35.71
CA GLU A 540 11.31 32.40 36.21
C GLU A 540 11.78 33.30 37.36
N GLN A 541 11.47 34.60 37.28
CA GLN A 541 11.54 35.49 38.43
C GLN A 541 10.20 36.22 38.61
N ASN A 542 9.43 35.71 39.58
CA ASN A 542 8.17 36.29 40.04
C ASN A 542 8.41 37.61 40.78
N SER A 543 8.20 38.76 40.12
CA SER A 543 7.69 40.00 40.74
C SER A 543 7.65 41.12 39.71
N TRP A 544 6.49 41.61 39.26
CA TRP A 544 6.39 42.98 38.71
C TRP A 544 4.97 43.55 38.89
N GLU A 545 4.76 44.22 40.03
CA GLU A 545 4.01 45.49 40.03
C GLU A 545 5.04 46.58 39.71
N GLY A 546 4.89 47.28 38.59
CA GLY A 546 5.75 48.40 38.21
C GLY A 546 5.85 48.58 36.69
N GLU A 547 5.39 49.73 36.20
CA GLU A 547 5.22 50.11 34.78
C GLU A 547 6.53 50.26 33.96
N ASP A 548 7.68 49.77 34.46
CA ASP A 548 9.00 49.93 33.81
C ASP A 548 9.62 48.62 33.24
N SER A 549 8.88 47.50 33.19
CA SER A 549 9.38 46.19 32.71
C SER A 549 9.00 45.82 31.26
N GLU A 550 8.43 46.75 30.49
CA GLU A 550 7.95 46.46 29.11
C GLU A 550 9.08 46.11 28.12
N PHE A 551 10.33 46.54 28.40
CA PHE A 551 11.48 46.34 27.50
C PHE A 551 12.21 45.00 27.65
N SER A 552 11.87 44.17 28.65
CA SER A 552 12.58 42.91 28.94
C SER A 552 11.64 41.71 29.02
N ASN A 553 10.63 41.64 28.14
CA ASN A 553 9.82 40.43 28.02
C ASN A 553 10.53 39.41 27.09
N PRO A 554 11.02 38.27 27.61
CA PRO A 554 11.76 37.28 26.82
C PRO A 554 10.91 36.65 25.70
N THR A 555 9.59 36.56 25.89
CA THR A 555 8.67 36.09 24.85
C THR A 555 8.59 37.10 23.70
N LEU A 556 8.58 38.40 24.01
CA LEU A 556 8.52 39.45 23.00
C LEU A 556 9.79 39.47 22.15
N THR A 557 10.97 39.30 22.77
CA THR A 557 12.25 39.23 22.06
C THR A 557 12.33 37.99 21.18
N LEU A 558 11.93 36.82 21.69
CA LEU A 558 11.89 35.56 20.94
C LEU A 558 11.02 35.68 19.68
N LEU A 559 9.80 36.22 19.83
CA LEU A 559 8.87 36.30 18.71
C LEU A 559 9.24 37.38 17.66
N ASN A 560 10.19 38.27 17.95
CA ASN A 560 10.51 39.40 17.07
C ASN A 560 11.67 39.14 16.07
N HIS A 561 12.27 37.95 16.05
CA HIS A 561 13.30 37.66 15.03
C HIS A 561 12.72 37.73 13.61
N ASP A 562 13.49 38.25 12.67
CA ASP A 562 13.04 38.60 11.32
C ASP A 562 13.06 37.44 10.32
N HIS A 563 13.74 36.35 10.66
CA HIS A 563 13.85 35.15 9.83
C HIS A 563 13.44 33.91 10.61
N PHE A 564 13.12 32.83 9.89
CA PHE A 564 12.93 31.52 10.49
C PHE A 564 14.19 31.04 11.21
N GLN A 565 14.01 30.50 12.41
CA GLN A 565 15.01 29.81 13.21
C GLN A 565 14.46 28.41 13.54
N GLU A 566 15.32 27.40 13.64
CA GLU A 566 14.87 26.03 13.95
C GLU A 566 14.13 25.96 15.30
N ASP A 567 14.48 26.82 16.25
CA ASP A 567 13.80 26.98 17.54
C ASP A 567 12.33 27.41 17.42
N PHE A 568 11.87 27.88 16.25
CA PHE A 568 10.47 28.21 15.98
C PHE A 568 9.64 27.02 15.53
N LEU A 569 10.25 25.88 15.18
CA LEU A 569 9.51 24.69 14.75
C LEU A 569 8.41 24.27 15.77
N PRO A 570 8.67 24.25 17.10
CA PRO A 570 7.64 23.97 18.10
C PRO A 570 6.46 24.97 18.10
N LEU A 571 6.62 26.19 17.57
CA LEU A 571 5.54 27.17 17.44
C LEU A 571 4.53 26.78 16.36
N TYR A 572 4.97 26.06 15.32
CA TYR A 572 4.21 25.77 14.10
C TYR A 572 3.79 24.32 13.96
N ASP A 573 4.44 23.42 14.71
CA ASP A 573 4.26 21.98 14.61
C ASP A 573 2.83 21.49 14.88
N LEU A 574 2.49 20.32 14.35
CA LEU A 574 1.18 19.69 14.52
C LEU A 574 0.81 19.38 15.98
N GLN A 575 1.79 19.14 16.84
CA GLN A 575 1.56 18.69 18.22
C GLN A 575 1.26 19.83 19.19
N TYR A 576 1.43 21.10 18.79
CA TYR A 576 1.36 22.27 19.67
C TYR A 576 2.50 22.26 20.71
N SER A 577 3.71 21.89 20.28
CA SER A 577 4.84 21.68 21.19
C SER A 577 5.26 22.92 21.96
N PHE A 578 4.97 24.11 21.42
CA PHE A 578 5.20 25.37 22.13
C PHE A 578 4.55 25.43 23.52
N LEU A 579 3.42 24.74 23.73
CA LEU A 579 2.72 24.73 25.01
C LEU A 579 3.60 24.25 26.16
N TRP A 580 4.48 23.28 25.90
CA TRP A 580 5.31 22.66 26.92
C TRP A 580 6.81 22.90 26.71
N VAL A 581 7.28 23.24 25.50
CA VAL A 581 8.68 23.65 25.25
C VAL A 581 8.91 25.09 25.68
N ASN A 582 8.09 26.01 25.15
CA ASN A 582 8.32 27.45 25.32
C ASN A 582 7.54 28.04 26.50
N PHE A 583 6.44 27.39 26.92
CA PHE A 583 5.53 27.89 27.95
C PHE A 583 5.20 26.85 29.03
N SER A 584 6.14 25.95 29.34
CA SER A 584 5.99 24.98 30.44
C SER A 584 5.56 25.67 31.73
N GLY A 585 4.60 25.08 32.43
CA GLY A 585 4.10 25.57 33.72
C GLY A 585 2.90 26.54 33.66
N LYS A 586 2.52 27.06 32.50
CA LYS A 586 1.31 27.91 32.34
C LYS A 586 0.10 27.12 31.90
N THR A 587 -1.07 27.46 32.41
CA THR A 587 -2.34 26.94 31.88
C THR A 587 -2.69 27.59 30.53
N GLU A 588 -3.50 26.92 29.69
CA GLU A 588 -3.89 27.48 28.38
C GLU A 588 -4.63 28.83 28.49
N ASP A 589 -5.31 29.10 29.60
CA ASP A 589 -6.02 30.38 29.83
C ASP A 589 -5.07 31.49 30.27
N GLU A 590 -4.12 31.20 31.17
CA GLU A 590 -3.05 32.14 31.54
C GLU A 590 -2.17 32.48 30.34
N LEU A 591 -1.85 31.49 29.49
CA LEU A 591 -1.09 31.70 28.27
C LEU A 591 -1.85 32.57 27.26
N SER A 592 -3.17 32.41 27.15
CA SER A 592 -3.99 33.27 26.27
C SER A 592 -3.90 34.74 26.69
N GLY A 593 -4.04 35.02 27.99
CA GLY A 593 -3.90 36.39 28.51
C GLY A 593 -2.48 36.97 28.36
N HIS A 594 -1.45 36.15 28.59
CA HIS A 594 -0.05 36.54 28.36
C HIS A 594 0.21 36.91 26.90
N LEU A 595 -0.23 36.08 25.95
CA LEU A 595 -0.05 36.32 24.52
C LEU A 595 -0.86 37.52 24.02
N GLU A 596 -2.04 37.80 24.59
CA GLU A 596 -2.79 39.04 24.32
C GLU A 596 -1.99 40.28 24.75
N SER A 597 -1.39 40.26 25.94
CA SER A 597 -0.49 41.32 26.42
C SER A 597 0.73 41.49 25.52
N VAL A 598 1.37 40.38 25.10
CA VAL A 598 2.52 40.40 24.16
C VAL A 598 2.11 40.99 22.81
N ARG A 599 0.95 40.60 22.26
CA ARG A 599 0.39 41.15 21.03
C ARG A 599 0.17 42.66 21.13
N ASP A 600 -0.46 43.13 22.20
CA ASP A 600 -0.75 44.55 22.39
C ASP A 600 0.53 45.37 22.59
N CYS A 601 1.51 44.83 23.32
CA CYS A 601 2.83 45.43 23.48
C CYS A 601 3.58 45.52 22.13
N ALA A 602 3.65 44.42 21.37
CA ALA A 602 4.28 44.37 20.05
C ALA A 602 3.67 45.40 19.08
N LYS A 603 2.33 45.50 19.09
CA LYS A 603 1.60 46.48 18.27
C LYS A 603 1.89 47.91 18.66
N ARG A 604 1.98 48.24 19.96
CA ARG A 604 2.36 49.57 20.45
C ARG A 604 3.80 49.93 20.08
N MET A 605 4.71 48.97 20.17
CA MET A 605 6.14 49.17 19.92
C MET A 605 6.54 49.09 18.43
N GLY A 606 5.60 48.74 17.54
CA GLY A 606 5.91 48.57 16.11
C GLY A 606 6.73 47.32 15.79
N LEU A 607 6.70 46.31 16.66
CA LEU A 607 7.42 45.04 16.51
C LEU A 607 6.58 44.08 15.64
N HIS A 608 6.67 44.22 14.32
CA HIS A 608 5.80 43.55 13.37
C HIS A 608 5.89 42.00 13.41
N TRP A 609 7.09 41.44 13.54
CA TRP A 609 7.28 39.99 13.61
C TRP A 609 6.69 39.40 14.90
N ALA A 610 6.94 40.04 16.04
CA ALA A 610 6.33 39.63 17.30
C ALA A 610 4.81 39.74 17.26
N HIS A 611 4.26 40.80 16.67
CA HIS A 611 2.82 40.98 16.50
C HIS A 611 2.22 39.84 15.67
N ARG A 612 2.82 39.53 14.51
CA ARG A 612 2.33 38.46 13.62
C ARG A 612 2.37 37.08 14.28
N ARG A 613 3.47 36.71 14.93
CA ARG A 613 3.60 35.41 15.61
C ARG A 613 2.69 35.31 16.84
N ALA A 614 2.52 36.38 17.62
CA ALA A 614 1.59 36.39 18.75
C ALA A 614 0.14 36.22 18.30
N CYS A 615 -0.29 36.92 17.24
CA CYS A 615 -1.61 36.72 16.63
C CYS A 615 -1.80 35.29 16.14
N PHE A 616 -0.80 34.71 15.46
CA PHE A 616 -0.86 33.32 15.02
C PHE A 616 -1.04 32.35 16.19
N LEU A 617 -0.24 32.44 17.25
CA LEU A 617 -0.34 31.56 18.42
C LEU A 617 -1.70 31.70 19.13
N LEU A 618 -2.22 32.92 19.27
CA LEU A 618 -3.58 33.16 19.79
C LEU A 618 -4.65 32.52 18.91
N GLY A 619 -4.50 32.62 17.59
CA GLY A 619 -5.35 31.96 16.60
C GLY A 619 -5.34 30.44 16.78
N ARG A 620 -4.15 29.84 16.96
CA ARG A 620 -3.99 28.40 17.22
C ARG A 620 -4.68 27.97 18.50
N LEU A 621 -4.49 28.68 19.61
CA LEU A 621 -5.15 28.38 20.89
C LEU A 621 -6.67 28.48 20.76
N CYS A 622 -7.17 29.50 20.05
CA CYS A 622 -8.60 29.65 19.79
C CYS A 622 -9.16 28.50 18.95
N ALA A 623 -8.47 28.09 17.88
CA ALA A 623 -8.87 26.98 17.03
C ALA A 623 -8.89 25.65 17.81
N ARG A 624 -7.87 25.41 18.65
CA ARG A 624 -7.81 24.25 19.56
C ARG A 624 -8.99 24.22 20.53
N LYS A 625 -9.41 25.38 21.05
CA LYS A 625 -10.62 25.55 21.89
C LYS A 625 -11.93 25.59 21.08
N LEU A 626 -11.90 25.29 19.78
CA LEU A 626 -13.05 25.34 18.84
C LEU A 626 -13.71 26.73 18.71
N LYS A 627 -13.02 27.80 19.09
CA LYS A 627 -13.46 29.20 18.96
C LYS A 627 -13.09 29.76 17.58
N PHE A 628 -13.67 29.21 16.52
CA PHE A 628 -13.28 29.51 15.14
C PHE A 628 -13.44 30.98 14.74
N SER A 629 -14.46 31.69 15.25
CA SER A 629 -14.66 33.12 14.95
C SER A 629 -13.51 33.97 15.49
N GLN A 630 -13.04 33.65 16.69
CA GLN A 630 -11.90 34.33 17.30
C GLN A 630 -10.59 33.95 16.59
N ALA A 631 -10.42 32.66 16.27
CA ALA A 631 -9.26 32.19 15.52
C ALA A 631 -9.13 32.88 14.17
N ARG A 632 -10.23 33.03 13.43
CA ARG A 632 -10.27 33.78 12.16
C ARG A 632 -9.74 35.20 12.33
N VAL A 633 -10.25 35.93 13.32
CA VAL A 633 -9.86 37.34 13.55
C VAL A 633 -8.36 37.43 13.79
N TYR A 634 -7.81 36.55 14.64
CA TYR A 634 -6.39 36.54 14.92
C TYR A 634 -5.52 36.17 13.71
N TYR A 635 -5.94 35.20 12.89
CA TYR A 635 -5.21 34.84 11.67
C TYR A 635 -5.29 35.93 10.58
N GLU A 636 -6.45 36.54 10.39
CA GLU A 636 -6.60 37.68 9.47
C GLU A 636 -5.78 38.89 9.92
N GLU A 637 -5.73 39.15 11.24
CA GLU A 637 -4.87 40.18 11.79
C GLU A 637 -3.40 39.86 11.55
N ALA A 638 -2.96 38.62 11.77
CA ALA A 638 -1.58 38.20 11.51
C ALA A 638 -1.17 38.45 10.05
N LEU A 639 -2.03 38.12 9.08
CA LEU A 639 -1.77 38.36 7.64
C LEU A 639 -1.84 39.85 7.27
N SER A 640 -2.57 40.67 8.03
CA SER A 640 -2.62 42.12 7.79
C SER A 640 -1.33 42.85 8.19
N VAL A 641 -0.49 42.23 9.04
CA VAL A 641 0.81 42.78 9.45
C VAL A 641 1.83 42.65 8.31
N ARG A 642 2.33 43.79 7.84
CA ARG A 642 3.30 43.86 6.74
C ARG A 642 4.69 43.42 7.22
N VAL A 643 5.07 42.20 6.83
CA VAL A 643 6.43 41.65 6.95
C VAL A 643 6.78 40.93 5.65
N ASP A 644 8.06 40.64 5.43
CA ASP A 644 8.47 39.74 4.36
C ASP A 644 8.09 38.30 4.71
N SER A 645 6.89 37.88 4.31
CA SER A 645 6.30 36.61 4.73
C SER A 645 7.14 35.38 4.38
N PHE A 646 7.90 35.40 3.28
CA PHE A 646 8.72 34.27 2.84
C PHE A 646 10.02 34.12 3.64
N SER A 647 10.41 35.13 4.43
CA SER A 647 11.51 35.02 5.41
C SER A 647 11.19 34.04 6.55
N ASP A 648 9.91 33.72 6.78
CA ASP A 648 9.45 32.66 7.68
C ASP A 648 8.39 31.79 6.98
N THR A 649 8.86 30.97 6.04
CA THR A 649 8.00 30.10 5.22
C THR A 649 7.17 29.11 6.05
N PRO A 650 7.69 28.45 7.11
CA PRO A 650 6.88 27.59 7.97
C PRO A 650 5.70 28.31 8.64
N LEU A 651 5.90 29.53 9.14
CA LEU A 651 4.81 30.36 9.66
C LEU A 651 3.79 30.71 8.57
N LEU A 652 4.25 31.04 7.37
CA LEU A 652 3.39 31.38 6.23
C LEU A 652 2.49 30.20 5.84
N ILE A 653 3.08 29.01 5.73
CA ILE A 653 2.37 27.74 5.52
C ILE A 653 1.31 27.58 6.61
N ALA A 654 1.71 27.65 7.88
CA ALA A 654 0.79 27.46 9.00
C ALA A 654 -0.37 28.47 9.01
N LEU A 655 -0.11 29.74 8.68
CA LEU A 655 -1.14 30.77 8.62
C LEU A 655 -2.17 30.49 7.52
N PHE A 656 -1.74 30.24 6.29
CA PHE A 656 -2.65 30.00 5.18
C PHE A 656 -3.43 28.71 5.33
N THR A 657 -2.81 27.62 5.81
CA THR A 657 -3.50 26.35 6.01
C THR A 657 -4.55 26.43 7.11
N ASN A 658 -4.20 26.99 8.27
CA ASN A 658 -5.14 27.13 9.40
C ASN A 658 -6.25 28.14 9.10
N LEU A 659 -5.97 29.26 8.42
CA LEU A 659 -7.01 30.21 8.02
C LEU A 659 -7.99 29.59 7.01
N THR A 660 -7.48 28.88 6.00
CA THR A 660 -8.33 28.20 5.02
C THR A 660 -9.21 27.15 5.68
N ALA A 661 -8.67 26.37 6.62
CA ALA A 661 -9.45 25.42 7.43
C ALA A 661 -10.58 26.12 8.21
N VAL A 662 -10.28 27.27 8.83
CA VAL A 662 -11.31 28.06 9.53
C VAL A 662 -12.37 28.59 8.56
N TYR A 663 -12.00 29.02 7.35
CA TYR A 663 -12.96 29.42 6.31
C TYR A 663 -13.85 28.28 5.85
N LEU A 664 -13.31 27.06 5.70
CA LEU A 664 -14.08 25.85 5.40
C LEU A 664 -15.11 25.56 6.51
N LYS A 665 -14.66 25.54 7.77
CA LYS A 665 -15.52 25.29 8.93
C LYS A 665 -16.62 26.35 9.10
N GLN A 666 -16.36 27.59 8.69
CA GLN A 666 -17.33 28.69 8.73
C GLN A 666 -18.13 28.88 7.44
N ARG A 667 -17.89 28.09 6.39
CA ARG A 667 -18.55 28.19 5.08
C ARG A 667 -18.43 29.57 4.41
N MET A 668 -17.27 30.21 4.53
CA MET A 668 -16.98 31.52 3.94
C MET A 668 -16.48 31.40 2.48
N THR A 669 -17.39 31.09 1.55
CA THR A 669 -17.06 30.76 0.14
C THR A 669 -16.31 31.85 -0.62
N ASP A 670 -16.64 33.12 -0.39
CA ASP A 670 -16.09 34.25 -1.16
C ASP A 670 -14.58 34.44 -0.94
N ARG A 671 -14.11 34.20 0.29
CA ARG A 671 -12.69 34.31 0.66
C ARG A 671 -11.95 32.98 0.50
N LEU A 672 -12.68 31.87 0.52
CA LEU A 672 -12.12 30.54 0.48
C LEU A 672 -11.33 30.29 -0.82
N SER A 673 -11.85 30.70 -1.98
CA SER A 673 -11.21 30.44 -3.28
C SER A 673 -9.80 31.05 -3.35
N GLN A 674 -9.67 32.33 -2.98
CA GLN A 674 -8.38 33.04 -3.01
C GLN A 674 -7.38 32.47 -2.01
N THR A 675 -7.81 32.18 -0.79
CA THR A 675 -6.92 31.63 0.25
C THR A 675 -6.56 30.17 -0.06
N LEU A 676 -7.45 29.39 -0.67
CA LEU A 676 -7.21 28.01 -1.09
C LEU A 676 -6.14 27.91 -2.18
N GLU A 677 -6.10 28.84 -3.14
CA GLU A 677 -5.01 28.86 -4.14
C GLU A 677 -3.65 29.09 -3.48
N LYS A 678 -3.55 30.02 -2.51
CA LYS A 678 -2.31 30.29 -1.78
C LYS A 678 -1.91 29.11 -0.90
N ALA A 679 -2.85 28.56 -0.13
CA ALA A 679 -2.63 27.38 0.70
C ALA A 679 -2.28 26.15 -0.14
N GLY A 680 -2.97 25.94 -1.27
CA GLY A 680 -2.71 24.87 -2.22
C GLY A 680 -1.32 24.98 -2.84
N ALA A 681 -0.89 26.19 -3.24
CA ALA A 681 0.47 26.41 -3.71
C ALA A 681 1.51 26.11 -2.62
N LEU A 682 1.28 26.52 -1.37
CA LEU A 682 2.19 26.22 -0.26
C LEU A 682 2.27 24.72 0.05
N LEU A 683 1.14 24.01 0.03
CA LEU A 683 1.06 22.58 0.32
C LEU A 683 1.60 21.70 -0.81
N LEU A 684 1.26 22.03 -2.06
CA LEU A 684 1.53 21.20 -3.22
C LEU A 684 2.77 21.64 -3.99
N CYS A 685 3.18 22.91 -3.96
CA CYS A 685 4.35 23.32 -4.77
C CYS A 685 5.67 23.12 -4.04
N LEU A 686 5.69 23.21 -2.71
CA LEU A 686 6.91 23.02 -1.94
C LEU A 686 7.16 21.52 -1.70
N PRO A 687 8.41 21.03 -1.83
CA PRO A 687 8.76 19.67 -1.47
C PRO A 687 8.71 19.47 0.05
N CYS A 688 8.52 18.23 0.49
CA CYS A 688 8.70 17.82 1.89
C CYS A 688 7.86 18.64 2.89
N HIS A 689 6.60 18.90 2.54
CA HIS A 689 5.69 19.70 3.35
C HIS A 689 5.58 19.21 4.81
N THR A 690 5.79 20.14 5.75
CA THR A 690 5.65 19.90 7.19
C THR A 690 4.25 20.26 7.66
N PHE A 691 3.48 19.27 8.08
CA PHE A 691 2.11 19.48 8.57
C PHE A 691 2.08 20.31 9.85
N THR A 692 1.24 21.36 9.84
CA THR A 692 1.09 22.33 10.95
C THR A 692 -0.19 22.10 11.75
N SER A 693 -1.18 21.47 11.12
CA SER A 693 -2.49 21.21 11.71
C SER A 693 -3.15 19.96 11.16
N MET A 694 -3.95 19.30 12.00
CA MET A 694 -4.84 18.20 11.61
C MET A 694 -5.84 18.61 10.53
N ASP A 695 -6.22 19.89 10.55
CA ASP A 695 -7.28 20.44 9.69
C ASP A 695 -6.84 20.58 8.24
N GLU A 696 -5.54 20.44 7.95
CA GLU A 696 -5.00 20.41 6.58
C GLU A 696 -5.63 19.30 5.73
N VAL A 697 -6.13 18.23 6.35
CA VAL A 697 -6.85 17.17 5.66
C VAL A 697 -8.13 17.68 4.96
N GLU A 698 -8.82 18.67 5.53
CA GLU A 698 -10.06 19.23 4.94
C GLU A 698 -9.74 19.97 3.62
N LEU A 699 -8.60 20.67 3.58
CA LEU A 699 -8.11 21.38 2.40
C LEU A 699 -7.69 20.37 1.32
N LEU A 700 -6.93 19.34 1.72
CA LEU A 700 -6.48 18.29 0.80
C LEU A 700 -7.68 17.52 0.23
N GLN A 701 -8.72 17.26 1.00
CA GLN A 701 -9.96 16.65 0.48
C GLN A 701 -10.64 17.54 -0.58
N LEU A 702 -10.65 18.86 -0.38
CA LEU A 702 -11.17 19.80 -1.37
C LEU A 702 -10.32 19.81 -2.65
N LEU A 703 -8.99 19.77 -2.52
CA LEU A 703 -8.06 19.70 -3.66
C LEU A 703 -8.14 18.36 -4.39
N LEU A 704 -8.37 17.25 -3.70
CA LEU A 704 -8.63 15.94 -4.31
C LEU A 704 -9.96 15.94 -5.07
N ARG A 705 -11.00 16.56 -4.51
CA ARG A 705 -12.27 16.75 -5.25
C ARG A 705 -12.06 17.59 -6.51
N ARG A 706 -11.26 18.65 -6.42
CA ARG A 706 -10.88 19.48 -7.57
C ARG A 706 -10.17 18.64 -8.63
N SER A 707 -9.21 17.80 -8.25
CA SER A 707 -8.49 16.96 -9.21
C SER A 707 -9.42 15.99 -9.94
N VAL A 708 -10.39 15.40 -9.23
CA VAL A 708 -11.41 14.52 -9.82
C VAL A 708 -12.30 15.29 -10.81
N VAL A 709 -12.75 16.50 -10.45
CA VAL A 709 -13.57 17.35 -11.36
C VAL A 709 -12.78 17.77 -12.59
N MET A 710 -11.48 18.07 -12.44
CA MET A 710 -10.60 18.45 -13.55
C MET A 710 -10.10 17.25 -14.37
N GLY A 711 -10.29 16.02 -13.89
CA GLY A 711 -9.68 14.82 -14.48
C GLY A 711 -8.14 14.82 -14.42
N ASP A 712 -7.54 15.53 -13.46
CA ASP A 712 -6.08 15.64 -13.33
C ASP A 712 -5.51 14.55 -12.41
N LYS A 713 -4.97 13.49 -13.02
CA LYS A 713 -4.40 12.34 -12.31
C LYS A 713 -3.09 12.65 -11.58
N HIS A 714 -2.30 13.63 -12.04
CA HIS A 714 -1.05 14.01 -11.37
C HIS A 714 -1.33 14.81 -10.10
N LEU A 715 -2.28 15.75 -10.16
CA LEU A 715 -2.78 16.43 -8.98
C LEU A 715 -3.44 15.43 -8.02
N GLU A 716 -4.24 14.49 -8.54
CA GLU A 716 -4.85 13.43 -7.73
C GLU A 716 -3.78 12.63 -6.96
N ALA A 717 -2.73 12.16 -7.64
CA ALA A 717 -1.64 11.41 -7.03
C ALA A 717 -0.89 12.23 -5.96
N ARG A 718 -0.57 13.49 -6.27
CA ARG A 718 0.13 14.37 -5.33
C ARG A 718 -0.68 14.66 -4.07
N VAL A 719 -1.98 14.88 -4.21
CA VAL A 719 -2.88 15.08 -3.07
C VAL A 719 -3.07 13.78 -2.27
N CYS A 720 -3.22 12.64 -2.94
CA CYS A 720 -3.25 11.32 -2.28
C CYS A 720 -1.99 11.08 -1.45
N TYR A 721 -0.80 11.40 -1.97
CA TYR A 721 0.45 11.34 -1.23
C TYR A 721 0.41 12.17 0.06
N LEU A 722 0.03 13.45 -0.02
CA LEU A 722 -0.02 14.31 1.17
C LEU A 722 -1.06 13.82 2.20
N ILE A 723 -2.23 13.35 1.76
CA ILE A 723 -3.24 12.77 2.64
C ILE A 723 -2.70 11.52 3.34
N SER A 724 -2.07 10.62 2.59
CA SER A 724 -1.44 9.41 3.14
C SER A 724 -0.37 9.77 4.17
N SER A 725 0.54 10.69 3.84
CA SER A 725 1.61 11.15 4.74
C SER A 725 1.05 11.76 6.03
N LEU A 726 0.02 12.61 5.92
CA LEU A 726 -0.66 13.16 7.09
C LEU A 726 -1.28 12.05 7.95
N PHE A 727 -2.07 11.14 7.37
CA PHE A 727 -2.70 10.09 8.18
C PHE A 727 -1.70 9.11 8.80
N LEU A 728 -0.58 8.81 8.13
CA LEU A 728 0.50 8.01 8.70
C LEU A 728 1.16 8.72 9.88
N LEU A 729 1.46 10.02 9.75
CA LEU A 729 1.97 10.85 10.86
C LEU A 729 1.03 10.82 12.07
N LEU A 730 -0.27 10.81 11.82
CA LEU A 730 -1.32 10.78 12.84
C LEU A 730 -1.64 9.40 13.37
N ARG A 731 -0.93 8.37 12.90
CA ARG A 731 -1.18 6.95 13.20
C ARG A 731 -2.61 6.49 12.89
N LYS A 732 -3.28 7.15 11.94
CA LYS A 732 -4.62 6.79 11.43
C LYS A 732 -4.49 5.86 10.22
N THR A 733 -3.99 4.66 10.46
CA THR A 733 -3.63 3.69 9.41
C THR A 733 -4.83 3.25 8.55
N GLU A 734 -6.00 3.09 9.16
CA GLU A 734 -7.24 2.72 8.47
C GLU A 734 -7.71 3.82 7.50
N ASP A 735 -7.57 5.09 7.90
CA ASP A 735 -7.94 6.22 7.04
C ASP A 735 -6.91 6.45 5.93
N ALA A 736 -5.63 6.12 6.16
CA ALA A 736 -4.57 6.22 5.16
C ALA A 736 -4.73 5.19 4.03
N LEU A 737 -5.16 3.97 4.35
CA LEU A 737 -5.12 2.83 3.43
C LEU A 737 -5.77 3.09 2.06
N PRO A 738 -7.00 3.62 1.92
CA PRO A 738 -7.61 3.86 0.62
C PRO A 738 -6.83 4.84 -0.26
N PHE A 739 -6.15 5.82 0.34
CA PHE A 739 -5.34 6.79 -0.38
C PHE A 739 -4.00 6.19 -0.81
N VAL A 740 -3.40 5.31 0.00
CA VAL A 740 -2.18 4.57 -0.37
C VAL A 740 -2.48 3.56 -1.50
N GLU A 741 -3.60 2.85 -1.43
CA GLU A 741 -4.08 1.95 -2.51
C GLU A 741 -4.28 2.73 -3.81
N ARG A 742 -4.95 3.89 -3.72
CA ARG A 742 -5.16 4.76 -4.87
C ARG A 742 -3.85 5.31 -5.43
N LEU A 743 -2.91 5.67 -4.56
CA LEU A 743 -1.59 6.16 -4.97
C LEU A 743 -0.79 5.09 -5.73
N GLN A 744 -0.79 3.85 -5.23
CA GLN A 744 -0.16 2.70 -5.91
C GLN A 744 -0.81 2.46 -7.29
N PHE A 745 -2.14 2.54 -7.36
CA PHE A 745 -2.88 2.40 -8.63
C PHE A 745 -2.53 3.51 -9.63
N LEU A 746 -2.54 4.78 -9.18
CA LEU A 746 -2.21 5.94 -10.01
C LEU A 746 -0.76 5.89 -10.51
N SER A 747 0.18 5.49 -9.65
CA SER A 747 1.59 5.30 -10.00
C SER A 747 1.76 4.35 -11.18
N ARG A 748 1.07 3.20 -11.18
CA ARG A 748 1.10 2.24 -12.29
C ARG A 748 0.41 2.76 -13.55
N THR A 749 -0.73 3.42 -13.40
CA THR A 749 -1.51 3.94 -14.52
C THR A 749 -0.77 5.05 -15.27
N LEU A 750 -0.17 5.99 -14.53
CA LEU A 750 0.63 7.08 -15.09
C LEU A 750 1.89 6.55 -15.78
N SER A 751 2.53 5.52 -15.21
CA SER A 751 3.69 4.86 -15.82
C SER A 751 3.36 4.22 -17.17
N ALA A 752 2.17 3.62 -17.30
CA ALA A 752 1.72 2.98 -18.54
C ALA A 752 1.35 3.99 -19.64
N ALA A 753 0.84 5.17 -19.28
CA ALA A 753 0.42 6.19 -20.21
C ALA A 753 1.59 6.91 -20.92
N GLU A 754 2.75 7.02 -20.25
CA GLU A 754 3.90 7.79 -20.74
C GLU A 754 4.85 7.00 -21.66
N GLY A 755 4.64 5.69 -21.86
CA GLY A 755 5.38 4.86 -22.83
C GLY A 755 6.89 4.71 -22.59
N LEU A 756 7.43 5.34 -21.53
CA LEU A 756 8.81 5.24 -21.05
C LEU A 756 8.90 4.23 -19.90
N PRO A 757 10.06 3.60 -19.65
CA PRO A 757 10.25 2.67 -18.54
C PRO A 757 10.32 3.45 -17.22
N ILE A 758 9.19 3.96 -16.78
CA ILE A 758 9.01 4.58 -15.47
C ILE A 758 8.99 3.43 -14.47
N VAL A 759 9.96 3.39 -13.56
CA VAL A 759 9.91 2.48 -12.42
C VAL A 759 8.81 3.00 -11.49
N PRO A 760 7.66 2.32 -11.39
CA PRO A 760 6.55 2.79 -10.58
C PRO A 760 6.99 2.89 -9.12
N LEU A 761 6.42 3.86 -8.40
CA LEU A 761 6.55 3.92 -6.95
C LEU A 761 6.06 2.59 -6.34
N ASP A 762 6.92 1.94 -5.56
CA ASP A 762 6.60 0.67 -4.91
C ASP A 762 6.18 0.87 -3.45
N LEU A 763 4.87 0.87 -3.21
CA LEU A 763 4.28 0.97 -1.89
C LEU A 763 3.93 -0.39 -1.28
N ASN A 764 4.31 -1.51 -1.90
CA ASN A 764 3.87 -2.84 -1.50
C ASN A 764 4.24 -3.19 -0.04
N TRP A 765 5.45 -2.86 0.43
CA TRP A 765 5.79 -3.09 1.84
C TRP A 765 4.99 -2.22 2.82
N LEU A 766 4.70 -0.95 2.48
CA LEU A 766 3.82 -0.11 3.30
C LEU A 766 2.39 -0.69 3.32
N LEU A 767 1.87 -1.10 2.16
CA LEU A 767 0.55 -1.72 2.03
C LEU A 767 0.48 -3.03 2.81
N SER A 768 1.51 -3.87 2.76
CA SER A 768 1.59 -5.11 3.53
C SER A 768 1.42 -4.89 5.02
N TRP A 769 2.08 -3.85 5.55
CA TRP A 769 1.91 -3.49 6.95
C TRP A 769 0.52 -2.91 7.26
N LEU A 770 -0.05 -2.08 6.37
CA LEU A 770 -1.39 -1.54 6.57
C LEU A 770 -2.44 -2.67 6.57
N TYR A 771 -2.34 -3.63 5.66
CA TYR A 771 -3.19 -4.83 5.64
C TYR A 771 -2.98 -5.70 6.88
N HIS A 772 -1.74 -5.83 7.36
CA HIS A 772 -1.45 -6.50 8.62
C HIS A 772 -2.16 -5.83 9.81
N ARG A 773 -2.15 -4.49 9.91
CA ARG A 773 -2.87 -3.75 10.96
C ARG A 773 -4.39 -3.94 10.87
N LYS A 774 -4.91 -4.04 9.65
CA LYS A 774 -6.34 -4.27 9.37
C LYS A 774 -6.80 -5.73 9.52
N TYR A 775 -5.89 -6.65 9.87
CA TYR A 775 -6.16 -8.09 9.95
C TYR A 775 -6.63 -8.72 8.62
N MET A 776 -6.02 -8.30 7.51
CA MET A 776 -6.21 -8.90 6.17
C MET A 776 -4.96 -9.68 5.74
N PRO A 777 -4.70 -10.87 6.32
CA PRO A 777 -3.45 -11.60 6.11
C PRO A 777 -3.20 -12.01 4.65
N TYR A 778 -4.24 -12.33 3.86
CA TYR A 778 -4.04 -12.70 2.45
C TYR A 778 -3.51 -11.52 1.61
N LEU A 779 -4.04 -10.32 1.87
CA LEU A 779 -3.58 -9.08 1.23
C LEU A 779 -2.19 -8.66 1.74
N ALA A 780 -1.91 -8.85 3.03
CA ALA A 780 -0.60 -8.57 3.60
C ALA A 780 0.50 -9.44 2.98
N LEU A 781 0.25 -10.74 2.80
CA LEU A 781 1.21 -11.66 2.19
C LEU A 781 1.37 -11.45 0.68
N SER A 782 0.28 -11.18 -0.03
CA SER A 782 0.35 -10.90 -1.49
C SER A 782 1.10 -9.60 -1.79
N SER A 783 0.81 -8.52 -1.07
CA SER A 783 1.58 -7.28 -1.19
C SER A 783 3.05 -7.49 -0.80
N LEU A 784 3.35 -8.20 0.29
CA LEU A 784 4.74 -8.52 0.68
C LEU A 784 5.51 -9.24 -0.44
N SER A 785 4.88 -10.23 -1.09
CA SER A 785 5.51 -10.98 -2.18
C SER A 785 5.72 -10.17 -3.48
N LEU A 786 5.05 -9.02 -3.60
CA LEU A 786 5.19 -8.11 -4.75
C LEU A 786 6.13 -6.94 -4.46
N ASP A 787 6.71 -6.86 -3.26
CA ASP A 787 7.68 -5.84 -2.89
C ASP A 787 8.98 -6.06 -3.66
N SER A 788 9.32 -5.09 -4.51
CA SER A 788 10.50 -5.08 -5.38
C SER A 788 11.73 -4.44 -4.74
N ARG A 789 11.57 -3.89 -3.53
CA ARG A 789 12.64 -3.26 -2.76
C ARG A 789 13.70 -4.29 -2.36
N GLN A 790 14.95 -4.02 -2.75
CA GLN A 790 16.10 -4.74 -2.22
C GLN A 790 16.30 -4.35 -0.75
N ASP A 791 16.38 -5.34 0.14
CA ASP A 791 16.82 -5.09 1.50
C ASP A 791 18.30 -4.74 1.48
N HIS A 792 18.64 -3.58 2.03
CA HIS A 792 20.04 -3.19 2.22
C HIS A 792 20.56 -3.59 3.60
N SER A 793 19.67 -3.94 4.53
CA SER A 793 20.01 -4.29 5.90
C SER A 793 19.41 -5.64 6.32
N LEU A 794 20.14 -6.39 7.16
CA LEU A 794 19.62 -7.61 7.78
C LEU A 794 18.38 -7.34 8.63
N HIS A 795 18.32 -6.16 9.26
CA HIS A 795 17.17 -5.76 10.07
C HIS A 795 15.89 -5.69 9.23
N ASP A 796 15.93 -5.06 8.06
CA ASP A 796 14.75 -4.97 7.17
C ASP A 796 14.32 -6.36 6.68
N ALA A 797 15.27 -7.23 6.33
CA ALA A 797 14.98 -8.60 5.94
C ALA A 797 14.31 -9.39 7.08
N PHE A 798 14.74 -9.21 8.33
CA PHE A 798 14.10 -9.84 9.49
C PHE A 798 12.71 -9.29 9.77
N LEU A 799 12.48 -7.99 9.58
CA LEU A 799 11.14 -7.41 9.70
C LEU A 799 10.18 -8.03 8.67
N ARG A 800 10.64 -8.32 7.45
CA ARG A 800 9.85 -9.03 6.43
C ARG A 800 9.51 -10.45 6.85
N ILE A 801 10.50 -11.20 7.34
CA ILE A 801 10.31 -12.56 7.86
C ILE A 801 9.29 -12.54 9.02
N GLU A 802 9.42 -11.60 9.95
CA GLU A 802 8.52 -11.49 11.09
C GLU A 802 7.08 -11.16 10.65
N LEU A 803 6.92 -10.21 9.74
CA LEU A 803 5.62 -9.82 9.18
C LEU A 803 4.98 -11.01 8.45
N PHE A 804 5.75 -11.76 7.68
CA PHE A 804 5.31 -12.99 7.04
C PHE A 804 4.79 -14.00 8.08
N ILE A 805 5.60 -14.33 9.09
CA ILE A 805 5.22 -15.31 10.13
C ILE A 805 3.94 -14.89 10.84
N ARG A 806 3.85 -13.62 11.27
CA ARG A 806 2.68 -13.12 12.00
C ARG A 806 1.40 -13.21 11.19
N ASN A 807 1.45 -13.02 9.87
CA ASN A 807 0.28 -13.17 9.00
C ASN A 807 0.00 -14.64 8.67
N SER A 808 1.03 -15.48 8.50
CA SER A 808 0.89 -16.93 8.30
C SER A 808 0.23 -17.62 9.50
N VAL A 809 0.59 -17.23 10.74
CA VAL A 809 -0.05 -17.71 11.98
C VAL A 809 -1.54 -17.35 12.03
N ARG A 810 -1.96 -16.23 11.43
CA ARG A 810 -3.38 -15.83 11.38
C ARG A 810 -4.17 -16.70 10.41
N LEU A 811 -3.54 -17.13 9.32
CA LEU A 811 -4.15 -18.04 8.34
C LEU A 811 -4.22 -19.47 8.86
N ASN A 812 -3.26 -19.90 9.68
CA ASN A 812 -3.22 -21.23 10.26
C ASN A 812 -3.08 -21.19 11.78
N PRO A 813 -4.19 -21.21 12.55
CA PRO A 813 -4.18 -21.12 14.01
C PRO A 813 -3.46 -22.27 14.73
N CYS A 814 -3.28 -23.43 14.07
CA CYS A 814 -2.53 -24.59 14.60
C CYS A 814 -1.07 -24.25 14.92
N TRP A 815 -0.62 -23.08 14.46
CA TRP A 815 0.71 -22.54 14.72
C TRP A 815 0.94 -21.97 16.12
N LYS A 816 -0.12 -21.71 16.88
CA LYS A 816 0.00 -21.15 18.22
C LYS A 816 0.50 -22.15 19.27
N GLU A 817 0.55 -23.44 18.92
CA GLU A 817 0.77 -24.55 19.85
C GLU A 817 2.20 -25.14 19.79
N GLY A 818 3.17 -24.42 19.19
CA GLY A 818 4.61 -24.72 19.32
C GLY A 818 5.09 -26.03 18.68
N THR A 819 4.22 -26.70 17.92
CA THR A 819 4.48 -28.01 17.27
C THR A 819 4.25 -27.99 15.75
N SER A 820 4.01 -26.81 15.16
CA SER A 820 3.66 -26.65 13.73
C SER A 820 4.88 -26.47 12.81
N LEU A 821 4.86 -27.18 11.69
CA LEU A 821 5.76 -27.02 10.54
C LEU A 821 5.74 -25.58 10.01
N LEU A 822 6.90 -25.00 9.64
CA LEU A 822 6.99 -23.65 9.08
C LEU A 822 6.46 -23.63 7.63
N PRO A 823 5.90 -22.56 7.00
CA PRO A 823 5.28 -22.69 5.68
C PRO A 823 6.41 -22.68 4.63
N ALA A 824 6.29 -23.46 3.56
CA ALA A 824 7.34 -23.51 2.54
C ALA A 824 7.71 -22.11 1.98
N GLN A 825 6.76 -21.18 1.92
CA GLN A 825 6.99 -19.80 1.46
C GLN A 825 8.03 -19.02 2.28
N ILE A 826 8.28 -19.37 3.54
CA ILE A 826 9.27 -18.66 4.37
C ILE A 826 10.69 -18.79 3.82
N VAL A 827 10.95 -19.86 3.05
CA VAL A 827 12.25 -20.15 2.43
C VAL A 827 12.72 -18.98 1.56
N ILE A 828 11.83 -18.33 0.81
CA ILE A 828 12.15 -17.18 -0.04
C ILE A 828 12.77 -16.05 0.79
N TYR A 829 12.12 -15.69 1.89
CA TYR A 829 12.55 -14.58 2.74
C TYR A 829 13.82 -14.93 3.53
N LEU A 830 13.97 -16.19 3.97
CA LEU A 830 15.18 -16.66 4.63
C LEU A 830 16.38 -16.71 3.67
N GLN A 831 16.17 -17.11 2.41
CA GLN A 831 17.19 -17.06 1.37
C GLN A 831 17.61 -15.62 1.07
N GLN A 832 16.66 -14.68 0.98
CA GLN A 832 16.95 -13.25 0.84
C GLN A 832 17.80 -12.74 2.02
N ALA A 833 17.40 -13.02 3.26
CA ALA A 833 18.19 -12.68 4.45
C ALA A 833 19.60 -13.28 4.41
N LEU A 834 19.73 -14.54 3.95
CA LEU A 834 21.02 -15.21 3.82
C LEU A 834 21.92 -14.54 2.78
N THR A 835 21.38 -14.09 1.65
CA THR A 835 22.16 -13.36 0.65
C THR A 835 22.72 -12.04 1.18
N ILE A 836 21.96 -11.32 2.01
CA ILE A 836 22.41 -10.07 2.66
C ILE A 836 23.46 -10.38 3.74
N ALA A 837 23.25 -11.45 4.52
CA ALA A 837 24.20 -11.88 5.54
C ALA A 837 25.55 -12.26 4.95
N LYS A 838 25.54 -12.91 3.77
CA LYS A 838 26.74 -13.22 2.97
C LYS A 838 27.48 -11.96 2.52
N GLN A 839 26.75 -10.92 2.08
CA GLN A 839 27.35 -9.65 1.67
C GLN A 839 27.94 -8.86 2.85
N GLY A 840 27.30 -8.93 4.02
CA GLY A 840 27.76 -8.27 5.25
C GLY A 840 28.81 -9.05 6.05
N GLU A 841 29.23 -10.23 5.58
CA GLU A 841 30.15 -11.16 6.27
C GLU A 841 29.73 -11.53 7.72
N ASP A 842 28.43 -11.48 8.04
CA ASP A 842 27.92 -11.91 9.35
C ASP A 842 27.79 -13.44 9.42
N MET A 843 28.90 -14.09 9.77
CA MET A 843 29.02 -15.54 9.80
C MET A 843 28.01 -16.21 10.75
N LYS A 844 27.67 -15.57 11.87
CA LYS A 844 26.74 -16.14 12.87
C LYS A 844 25.34 -16.20 12.29
N THR A 845 24.86 -15.07 11.75
CA THR A 845 23.56 -14.99 11.09
C THR A 845 23.48 -15.90 9.87
N GLN A 846 24.56 -16.01 9.07
CA GLN A 846 24.63 -16.96 7.95
C GLN A 846 24.44 -18.41 8.42
N ARG A 847 25.16 -18.84 9.46
CA ARG A 847 25.04 -20.18 10.03
C ARG A 847 23.60 -20.45 10.49
N ASP A 848 23.04 -19.54 11.28
CA ASP A 848 21.69 -19.69 11.86
C ASP A 848 20.60 -19.78 10.77
N LEU A 849 20.73 -18.96 9.72
CA LEU A 849 19.83 -19.01 8.57
C LEU A 849 19.97 -20.31 7.77
N CYS A 850 21.21 -20.78 7.53
CA CYS A 850 21.47 -22.05 6.84
C CYS A 850 20.91 -23.24 7.63
N GLN A 851 21.11 -23.25 8.95
CA GLN A 851 20.54 -24.27 9.85
C GLN A 851 19.01 -24.23 9.82
N GLY A 852 18.42 -23.04 9.88
CA GLY A 852 16.98 -22.86 9.76
C GLY A 852 16.41 -23.37 8.44
N LEU A 853 17.02 -22.99 7.31
CA LEU A 853 16.64 -23.47 5.98
C LEU A 853 16.74 -24.99 5.88
N ALA A 854 17.82 -25.58 6.38
CA ALA A 854 18.02 -27.03 6.40
C ALA A 854 16.91 -27.77 7.17
N THR A 855 16.45 -27.22 8.30
CA THR A 855 15.31 -27.79 9.04
C THR A 855 13.99 -27.69 8.25
N ILE A 856 13.77 -26.59 7.53
CA ILE A 856 12.54 -26.39 6.75
C ILE A 856 12.51 -27.31 5.52
N TYR A 857 13.63 -27.42 4.80
CA TYR A 857 13.74 -28.37 3.69
C TYR A 857 13.52 -29.82 4.15
N GLN A 858 14.06 -30.19 5.32
CA GLN A 858 13.80 -31.50 5.92
C GLN A 858 12.31 -31.69 6.28
N GLN A 859 11.63 -30.66 6.79
CA GLN A 859 10.19 -30.72 7.09
C GLN A 859 9.35 -31.07 5.86
N TYR A 860 9.83 -30.70 4.67
CA TYR A 860 9.14 -30.89 3.40
C TYR A 860 9.73 -31.98 2.50
N ASP A 861 10.65 -32.80 3.02
CA ASP A 861 11.30 -33.93 2.33
C ASP A 861 12.17 -33.53 1.12
N ALA A 862 12.65 -32.28 1.09
CA ALA A 862 13.61 -31.77 0.10
C ALA A 862 15.05 -32.01 0.62
N LEU A 863 15.49 -33.27 0.55
CA LEU A 863 16.72 -33.72 1.22
C LEU A 863 18.00 -33.14 0.62
N ASP A 864 18.07 -32.99 -0.70
CA ASP A 864 19.28 -32.51 -1.39
C ASP A 864 19.60 -31.05 -0.99
N GLU A 865 18.58 -30.19 -0.97
CA GLU A 865 18.67 -28.79 -0.53
C GLU A 865 18.95 -28.69 0.97
N ALA A 866 18.35 -29.59 1.77
CA ALA A 866 18.59 -29.65 3.21
C ALA A 866 20.07 -29.95 3.52
N VAL A 867 20.66 -30.91 2.80
CA VAL A 867 22.08 -31.29 2.90
C VAL A 867 22.98 -30.14 2.48
N HIS A 868 22.67 -29.50 1.35
CA HIS A 868 23.44 -28.35 0.89
C HIS A 868 23.45 -27.21 1.91
N CYS A 869 22.28 -26.86 2.47
CA CYS A 869 22.17 -25.83 3.51
C CYS A 869 22.91 -26.22 4.80
N ALA A 870 22.83 -27.49 5.22
CA ALA A 870 23.52 -27.98 6.40
C ALA A 870 25.05 -27.99 6.23
N GLN A 871 25.57 -28.37 5.07
CA GLN A 871 27.00 -28.25 4.75
C GLN A 871 27.46 -26.79 4.84
N GLN A 872 26.70 -25.88 4.24
CA GLN A 872 27.02 -24.46 4.29
C GLN A 872 27.00 -23.92 5.73
N ALA A 873 26.08 -24.38 6.58
CA ALA A 873 26.04 -24.04 8.01
C ALA A 873 27.30 -24.49 8.75
N VAL A 874 27.78 -25.73 8.49
CA VAL A 874 29.01 -26.28 9.09
C VAL A 874 30.24 -25.48 8.70
N GLU A 875 30.37 -25.14 7.41
CA GLU A 875 31.49 -24.32 6.91
C GLU A 875 31.53 -22.95 7.60
N THR A 876 30.39 -22.24 7.67
CA THR A 876 30.32 -20.95 8.38
C THR A 876 30.55 -21.08 9.89
N GLY A 877 30.01 -22.13 10.54
CA GLY A 877 30.13 -22.35 11.98
C GLY A 877 31.55 -22.69 12.42
N GLY A 878 32.33 -23.36 11.57
CA GLY A 878 33.76 -23.64 11.80
C GLY A 878 34.64 -22.39 11.92
N HIS A 879 34.13 -21.22 11.52
CA HIS A 879 34.83 -19.94 11.59
C HIS A 879 34.48 -19.08 12.83
N ILE A 880 33.54 -19.52 13.69
CA ILE A 880 33.02 -18.70 14.82
C ILE A 880 33.41 -19.31 16.18
N ILE A 881 32.80 -20.45 16.56
CA ILE A 881 33.01 -21.19 17.83
C ILE A 881 32.80 -22.70 17.59
N GLU A 882 33.58 -23.57 18.24
CA GLU A 882 33.53 -25.03 18.06
C GLU A 882 32.17 -25.68 18.40
N GLU A 883 31.46 -25.16 19.41
CA GLU A 883 30.11 -25.65 19.79
C GLU A 883 29.06 -25.33 18.72
N GLU A 884 29.23 -24.21 18.03
CA GLU A 884 28.33 -23.73 16.97
C GLU A 884 28.50 -24.53 15.67
N GLY A 885 29.74 -24.90 15.32
CA GLY A 885 30.02 -25.84 14.22
C GLY A 885 29.61 -27.29 14.53
N PHE A 886 29.56 -27.66 15.81
CA PHE A 886 29.12 -28.98 16.25
C PHE A 886 27.63 -29.23 16.00
N GLU A 887 26.75 -28.29 16.34
CA GLU A 887 25.30 -28.42 16.11
C GLU A 887 24.94 -28.57 14.63
N ALA A 888 25.57 -27.76 13.77
CA ALA A 888 25.41 -27.86 12.32
C ALA A 888 25.89 -29.23 11.77
N SER A 889 26.97 -29.79 12.32
CA SER A 889 27.53 -31.08 11.91
C SER A 889 26.62 -32.26 12.29
N VAL A 890 25.93 -32.15 13.43
CA VAL A 890 24.93 -33.14 13.87
C VAL A 890 23.68 -33.07 13.01
N LEU A 891 23.22 -31.87 12.63
CA LEU A 891 22.07 -31.68 11.74
C LEU A 891 22.29 -32.36 10.39
N LEU A 892 23.46 -32.14 9.77
CA LEU A 892 23.88 -32.80 8.53
C LEU A 892 23.91 -34.33 8.68
N GLY A 893 24.36 -34.83 9.84
CA GLY A 893 24.39 -36.26 10.13
C GLY A 893 23.01 -36.93 10.12
N ARG A 894 21.95 -36.20 10.50
CA ARG A 894 20.55 -36.68 10.51
C ARG A 894 19.90 -36.70 9.12
N GLN A 895 20.48 -36.01 8.13
CA GLN A 895 19.90 -35.85 6.79
C GLN A 895 20.23 -37.02 5.83
N GLY A 896 20.94 -38.05 6.29
CA GLY A 896 20.92 -39.37 5.64
C GLY A 896 22.10 -39.73 4.74
N HIS A 897 23.12 -38.87 4.60
CA HIS A 897 24.38 -39.25 3.93
C HIS A 897 25.34 -39.91 4.93
N ILE A 898 25.08 -41.18 5.26
CA ILE A 898 25.85 -42.02 6.19
C ILE A 898 27.39 -41.82 6.13
N PRO A 899 28.08 -41.84 4.96
CA PRO A 899 29.53 -41.69 4.92
C PRO A 899 30.02 -40.28 5.26
N GLU A 900 29.29 -39.24 4.84
CA GLU A 900 29.61 -37.84 5.10
C GLU A 900 29.27 -37.49 6.56
N ALA A 901 28.10 -37.94 7.05
CA ALA A 901 27.70 -37.89 8.45
C ALA A 901 28.77 -38.48 9.37
N GLY A 902 29.32 -39.64 9.01
CA GLY A 902 30.40 -40.28 9.75
C GLY A 902 31.69 -39.45 9.77
N TRP A 903 32.03 -38.78 8.66
CA TRP A 903 33.21 -37.91 8.57
C TRP A 903 33.03 -36.62 9.39
N HIS A 904 31.88 -35.96 9.29
CA HIS A 904 31.58 -34.74 10.04
C HIS A 904 31.44 -35.00 11.55
N LEU A 905 30.76 -36.08 11.95
CA LEU A 905 30.72 -36.50 13.36
C LEU A 905 32.11 -36.91 13.86
N HIS A 906 32.95 -37.54 13.05
CA HIS A 906 34.34 -37.81 13.43
C HIS A 906 35.16 -36.52 13.58
N SER A 907 35.00 -35.56 12.67
CA SER A 907 35.64 -34.25 12.76
C SER A 907 35.18 -33.51 14.03
N ALA A 908 33.88 -33.50 14.33
CA ALA A 908 33.32 -32.98 15.58
C ALA A 908 33.86 -33.70 16.83
N LEU A 909 34.11 -35.00 16.77
CA LEU A 909 34.73 -35.76 17.86
C LEU A 909 36.18 -35.32 18.10
N VAL A 910 36.91 -35.00 17.02
CA VAL A 910 38.28 -34.49 17.11
C VAL A 910 38.27 -33.09 17.73
N ILE A 911 37.42 -32.20 17.23
CA ILE A 911 37.27 -30.83 17.73
C ILE A 911 36.90 -30.83 19.22
N SER A 912 35.86 -31.58 19.61
CA SER A 912 35.43 -31.66 21.02
C SER A 912 36.48 -32.28 21.96
N ARG A 913 37.39 -33.12 21.44
CA ARG A 913 38.57 -33.62 22.17
C ARG A 913 39.64 -32.56 22.35
N GLU A 914 39.87 -31.73 21.33
CA GLU A 914 40.86 -30.66 21.34
C GLU A 914 40.47 -29.52 22.27
N SER A 915 39.18 -29.18 22.36
CA SER A 915 38.63 -28.18 23.31
C SER A 915 38.34 -28.72 24.71
N GLY A 916 38.41 -30.03 24.92
CA GLY A 916 38.20 -30.63 26.24
C GLY A 916 36.75 -30.64 26.74
N HIS A 917 35.76 -30.35 25.89
CA HIS A 917 34.34 -30.41 26.23
C HIS A 917 33.84 -31.87 26.31
N GLN A 918 33.99 -32.50 27.48
CA GLN A 918 33.61 -33.90 27.73
C GLN A 918 32.13 -34.20 27.39
N ARG A 919 31.23 -33.26 27.66
CA ARG A 919 29.82 -33.34 27.30
C ARG A 919 29.61 -33.48 25.79
N ASN A 920 30.25 -32.61 24.99
CA ASN A 920 30.14 -32.64 23.53
C ASN A 920 30.76 -33.93 22.98
N GLN A 921 31.86 -34.42 23.56
CA GLN A 921 32.46 -35.71 23.17
C GLN A 921 31.49 -36.89 23.40
N ALA A 922 30.81 -36.94 24.55
CA ALA A 922 29.80 -37.96 24.85
C ALA A 922 28.67 -37.95 23.81
N LEU A 923 28.24 -36.75 23.43
CA LEU A 923 27.15 -36.53 22.48
C LEU A 923 27.50 -36.94 21.05
N VAL A 924 28.71 -36.60 20.59
CA VAL A 924 29.21 -37.03 19.27
C VAL A 924 29.28 -38.55 19.20
N LEU A 925 29.77 -39.20 20.26
CA LEU A 925 29.85 -40.66 20.35
C LEU A 925 28.47 -41.31 20.36
N ALA A 926 27.49 -40.72 21.04
CA ALA A 926 26.11 -41.21 21.02
C ALA A 926 25.51 -41.12 19.60
N ASN A 927 25.69 -40.00 18.90
CA ASN A 927 25.22 -39.81 17.52
C ASN A 927 25.94 -40.74 16.53
N LEU A 928 27.24 -40.99 16.67
CA LEU A 928 27.97 -42.00 15.90
C LEU A 928 27.46 -43.43 16.18
N GLY A 929 27.03 -43.69 17.42
CA GLY A 929 26.38 -44.93 17.81
C GLY A 929 25.04 -45.12 17.11
N CYS A 930 24.19 -44.10 17.09
CA CYS A 930 22.91 -44.09 16.37
C CYS A 930 23.12 -44.26 14.86
N LEU A 931 24.04 -43.51 14.27
CA LEU A 931 24.40 -43.64 12.85
C LEU A 931 24.85 -45.08 12.52
N ALA A 932 25.65 -45.70 13.38
CA ALA A 932 26.08 -47.08 13.19
C ALA A 932 24.92 -48.10 13.32
N LEU A 933 23.87 -47.81 14.11
CA LEU A 933 22.64 -48.61 14.15
C LEU A 933 21.86 -48.49 12.84
N ASP A 934 21.75 -47.28 12.28
CA ASP A 934 21.02 -47.01 11.03
C ASP A 934 21.62 -47.78 9.83
N VAL A 935 22.93 -48.02 9.85
CA VAL A 935 23.67 -48.79 8.83
C VAL A 935 23.69 -50.30 9.14
N GLY A 936 23.16 -50.72 10.29
CA GLY A 936 23.14 -52.12 10.73
C GLY A 936 24.46 -52.63 11.32
N ALA A 937 25.39 -51.74 11.69
CA ALA A 937 26.68 -52.06 12.29
C ALA A 937 26.61 -52.14 13.82
N SER A 938 25.83 -53.10 14.34
CA SER A 938 25.49 -53.23 15.78
C SER A 938 26.69 -53.28 16.73
N LEU A 939 27.77 -53.99 16.37
CA LEU A 939 29.00 -54.08 17.19
C LEU A 939 29.77 -52.75 17.26
N VAL A 940 29.67 -51.93 16.21
CA VAL A 940 30.30 -50.61 16.15
C VAL A 940 29.47 -49.61 16.94
N ALA A 941 28.14 -49.67 16.80
CA ALA A 941 27.20 -48.90 17.58
C ALA A 941 27.37 -49.13 19.09
N GLU A 942 27.43 -50.39 19.52
CA GLU A 942 27.62 -50.77 20.91
C GLU A 942 28.89 -50.14 21.51
N ARG A 943 30.00 -50.16 20.76
CA ARG A 943 31.26 -49.54 21.20
C ARG A 943 31.15 -48.03 21.35
N PHE A 944 30.48 -47.36 20.42
CA PHE A 944 30.30 -45.90 20.48
C PHE A 944 29.37 -45.50 21.64
N LEU A 945 28.27 -46.22 21.84
CA LEU A 945 27.32 -45.98 22.93
C LEU A 945 27.92 -46.25 24.31
N ILE A 946 28.69 -47.33 24.50
CA ILE A 946 29.39 -47.60 25.76
C ILE A 946 30.40 -46.49 26.07
N ARG A 947 31.09 -45.98 25.04
CA ARG A 947 32.08 -44.91 25.20
C ARG A 947 31.43 -43.57 25.51
N ALA A 948 30.28 -43.29 24.91
CA ALA A 948 29.45 -42.13 25.26
C ALA A 948 29.02 -42.15 26.74
N GLU A 949 28.56 -43.31 27.23
CA GLU A 949 28.15 -43.49 28.63
C GLU A 949 29.31 -43.32 29.62
N LEU A 950 30.49 -43.87 29.29
CA LEU A 950 31.70 -43.68 30.09
C LEU A 950 32.08 -42.20 30.22
N GLN A 951 32.03 -41.45 29.11
CA GLN A 951 32.37 -40.02 29.11
C GLN A 951 31.37 -39.19 29.92
N ARG A 952 30.08 -39.57 29.91
CA ARG A 952 29.03 -38.95 30.73
C ARG A 952 29.28 -39.19 32.23
N GLN A 953 29.66 -40.40 32.61
CA GLN A 953 29.96 -40.74 34.01
C GLN A 953 31.22 -40.01 34.53
N GLU A 954 32.21 -39.77 33.66
CA GLU A 954 33.40 -38.98 34.00
C GLU A 954 33.04 -37.50 34.31
N GLU A 955 32.14 -36.89 33.54
CA GLU A 955 31.65 -35.51 33.79
C GLU A 955 30.89 -35.42 35.13
N GLU A 956 29.96 -36.35 35.39
CA GLU A 956 29.19 -36.42 36.64
C GLU A 956 30.11 -36.63 37.87
N SER A 957 31.19 -37.40 37.71
CA SER A 957 32.20 -37.61 38.76
C SER A 957 33.14 -36.41 38.99
N GLY A 958 33.37 -35.60 37.96
CA GLY A 958 34.18 -34.37 38.03
C GLY A 958 33.45 -33.20 38.71
N GLN A 959 32.14 -33.07 38.55
CA GLN A 959 31.32 -32.06 39.23
C GLN A 959 31.09 -32.35 40.72
N GLN A 960 31.11 -33.63 41.14
CA GLN A 960 31.05 -34.01 42.55
C GLN A 960 32.36 -33.73 43.33
N GLY A 961 33.44 -33.31 42.65
CA GLY A 961 34.71 -32.93 43.28
C GLY A 961 34.86 -31.44 43.63
N VAL A 962 33.85 -30.60 43.37
CA VAL A 962 33.89 -29.13 43.60
C VAL A 962 32.72 -28.63 44.48
N LEU A 963 31.94 -29.52 45.09
CA LEU A 963 31.08 -29.20 46.25
C LEU A 963 31.74 -29.71 47.53
#